data_AF-A0A422PJR2-F1
#
_entry.id   AF-A0A422PJR2-F1
#
_cell.length_a   1.000
_cell.length_b   1.000
_cell.length_c   1.000
_cell.angle_alpha   90.00
_cell.angle_beta   90.00
_cell.angle_gamma   90.00
#
_symmetry.space_group_name_H-M   'P 1'
#
loop_
_entity.id
_entity.type
_entity.pdbx_description
1 polymer ?
#
loop_
_entity_poly.entity_id
_entity_poly.type
_entity_poly.pdbx_seq_one_letter_code
_entity_poly.pdbx_strand_id
1 'polypeptide(L)'
;MMRRAVRSLGHIRDAAAAVGAIGAGAPHHRYSHQQRQITTRGQFNPVHDFAYAMERGVRARDEKAFEKLITNPGPLRIAYSPDYLDWLYRCYKAKGKYLDARAAAEKKFNGNLISGEAVTTSSGELTGRLPGAPPPGMFLRPPHSFRRLSGEMKRKHAQETLDEVAKAQGMLDLFERQPQFPAIHIDRCTRFHLVELFKEMVLERSLDATAIWDKALLYRAILSERKPSYPPSFRYIFKAVEETVFAPSSVNCPALEAYYYFLYLVKKYYIDNAVEAHVVLRCHREPNVTDLLFSNPPPKDDADVRQAIETLRSAEATSHAAASAVGENVNGDSQTPKTATRGGDRRGDAEQKDSSGAKEKNARRFVTPSSYPPIEALWRCEENLALLKILLFGEFNLIVSENLFVKFPSAHAFLTRPYSTESSGGAIDGASLAHVIAEKRGHLLPPFPRNVAFAIDGRAQDLRRLQQKHHRDDIVSFQTLLRSTHVDDHPSTFSSYSDWSYFNPRAVRAEERDRLTRKGIEALKEYDSATEEIYRRSFEDAEASNCRRVTEAGNTFPPYLPTLPHFVSIIKKDPHISFLSHVGLSEKLASAEAAVKHREFERRIYQLARALYHTALEFHRETVRRVNRQKVNVAASLLDTFVEQEWAAMLRESESQGASTEQGALQDEKANMARRLGRYMPFARRSLDEHGFPTGARADDYARWMEAPARMKGTV
;
A
#
# COMPACT_ATOMS: atom_id res chain seq x y z
N MET A 1 -27.32 -40.86 -18.02
CA MET A 1 -26.55 -42.06 -17.65
C MET A 1 -25.60 -42.42 -18.78
N MET A 2 -24.30 -42.19 -18.61
CA MET A 2 -23.22 -42.98 -19.22
C MET A 2 -21.92 -42.54 -18.52
N ARG A 3 -21.40 -43.44 -17.67
CA ARG A 3 -20.12 -43.28 -16.95
C ARG A 3 -18.99 -43.53 -17.94
N ARG A 4 -17.97 -42.66 -17.97
CA ARG A 4 -16.67 -42.99 -18.60
C ARG A 4 -15.58 -42.98 -17.56
N ALA A 5 -14.92 -44.13 -17.49
CA ALA A 5 -13.89 -44.50 -16.53
C ALA A 5 -12.55 -43.83 -16.84
N VAL A 6 -11.88 -43.40 -15.77
CA VAL A 6 -10.47 -43.00 -15.75
C VAL A 6 -9.63 -44.28 -15.73
N ARG A 7 -8.75 -44.45 -16.73
CA ARG A 7 -7.73 -45.51 -16.74
C ARG A 7 -6.45 -44.98 -16.09
N SER A 8 -6.08 -45.58 -14.96
CA SER A 8 -4.70 -45.65 -14.47
C SER A 8 -3.95 -46.78 -15.18
N LEU A 9 -2.62 -46.80 -15.00
CA LEU A 9 -1.58 -47.79 -15.36
C LEU A 9 -0.49 -47.13 -16.23
N GLY A 10 0.80 -47.26 -15.93
CA GLY A 10 1.45 -48.08 -14.92
C GLY A 10 2.94 -47.75 -14.80
N HIS A 11 3.47 -48.12 -13.63
CA HIS A 11 4.88 -48.24 -13.33
C HIS A 11 5.56 -49.25 -14.26
N ILE A 12 6.76 -48.90 -14.73
CA ILE A 12 7.73 -49.87 -15.22
C ILE A 12 8.88 -49.92 -14.20
N ARG A 13 9.13 -51.11 -13.67
CA ARG A 13 10.30 -51.51 -12.90
C ARG A 13 11.26 -52.28 -13.82
N ASP A 14 12.55 -52.04 -13.63
CA ASP A 14 13.71 -52.97 -13.71
C ASP A 14 14.95 -52.19 -14.18
N ALA A 15 16.20 -52.49 -13.82
CA ALA A 15 16.84 -53.03 -12.62
C ALA A 15 18.36 -52.80 -12.83
N ALA A 16 19.07 -52.41 -11.76
CA ALA A 16 20.49 -52.60 -11.46
C ALA A 16 21.60 -52.31 -12.52
N ALA A 17 22.43 -51.30 -12.23
CA ALA A 17 23.89 -51.46 -12.23
C ALA A 17 24.51 -50.52 -11.18
N ALA A 18 25.17 -51.13 -10.20
CA ALA A 18 25.74 -50.50 -9.01
C ALA A 18 27.14 -49.95 -9.27
N VAL A 19 27.41 -48.70 -8.90
CA VAL A 19 28.74 -48.23 -8.48
C VAL A 19 28.58 -47.09 -7.45
N GLY A 20 29.08 -47.33 -6.24
CA GLY A 20 29.75 -46.31 -5.43
C GLY A 20 28.90 -45.41 -4.53
N ALA A 21 28.49 -45.93 -3.39
CA ALA A 21 27.95 -45.18 -2.26
C ALA A 21 29.04 -44.31 -1.59
N ILE A 22 29.00 -42.98 -1.75
CA ILE A 22 29.61 -42.02 -0.80
C ILE A 22 28.76 -40.74 -0.79
N GLY A 23 28.11 -40.47 0.35
CA GLY A 23 27.50 -39.16 0.63
C GLY A 23 26.04 -39.22 1.03
N ALA A 24 25.74 -39.80 2.20
CA ALA A 24 24.49 -39.58 2.89
C ALA A 24 24.32 -38.08 3.16
N GLY A 25 23.53 -37.42 2.33
CA GLY A 25 23.07 -36.06 2.55
C GLY A 25 22.13 -36.06 3.74
N ALA A 26 22.45 -35.22 4.73
CA ALA A 26 21.50 -34.82 5.75
C ALA A 26 20.22 -34.31 5.04
N PRO A 27 19.01 -34.63 5.54
CA PRO A 27 17.79 -34.08 5.00
C PRO A 27 17.77 -32.59 5.32
N HIS A 28 18.23 -31.76 4.39
CA HIS A 28 17.85 -30.36 4.38
C HIS A 28 16.32 -30.34 4.23
N HIS A 29 15.64 -30.10 5.36
CA HIS A 29 14.27 -29.63 5.37
C HIS A 29 14.22 -28.34 4.55
N ARG A 30 14.00 -28.47 3.24
CA ARG A 30 13.44 -27.41 2.41
C ARG A 30 12.02 -27.19 2.93
N TYR A 31 11.88 -26.43 4.01
CA TYR A 31 10.69 -25.61 4.15
C TYR A 31 10.70 -24.71 2.93
N SER A 32 9.80 -24.99 1.99
CA SER A 32 9.29 -23.96 1.10
C SER A 32 8.77 -22.85 2.02
N HIS A 33 9.62 -21.88 2.35
CA HIS A 33 9.17 -20.59 2.86
C HIS A 33 8.36 -19.95 1.73
N GLN A 34 7.10 -20.37 1.59
CA GLN A 34 6.07 -19.47 1.13
C GLN A 34 6.23 -18.25 2.03
N GLN A 35 6.65 -17.13 1.44
CA GLN A 35 6.78 -15.85 2.11
C GLN A 35 5.40 -15.47 2.63
N ARG A 36 5.01 -15.99 3.81
CA ARG A 36 3.82 -15.53 4.50
C ARG A 36 4.11 -14.09 4.91
N GLN A 37 3.32 -13.18 4.37
CA GLN A 37 3.34 -11.78 4.80
C GLN A 37 3.04 -11.72 6.30
N ILE A 38 3.69 -10.79 7.01
CA ILE A 38 3.54 -10.66 8.47
C ILE A 38 2.17 -10.11 8.85
N THR A 39 1.63 -9.19 8.05
CA THR A 39 0.22 -8.78 8.08
C THR A 39 -0.42 -9.08 6.74
N THR A 40 -1.61 -9.65 6.79
CA THR A 40 -2.48 -9.92 5.65
C THR A 40 -3.86 -9.31 5.87
N ARG A 41 -4.67 -9.21 4.80
CA ARG A 41 -6.04 -8.72 4.87
C ARG A 41 -6.86 -9.48 5.92
N GLY A 42 -7.45 -8.75 6.86
CA GLY A 42 -8.36 -9.29 7.88
C GLY A 42 -7.65 -9.83 9.12
N GLN A 43 -6.32 -9.70 9.19
CA GLN A 43 -5.54 -10.18 10.31
C GLN A 43 -5.67 -9.25 11.53
N PHE A 44 -5.72 -9.85 12.72
CA PHE A 44 -5.65 -9.10 13.97
C PHE A 44 -4.19 -8.88 14.41
N ASN A 45 -3.88 -7.63 14.74
CA ASN A 45 -2.58 -7.20 15.25
C ASN A 45 -2.74 -6.58 16.64
N PRO A 46 -1.85 -6.89 17.60
CA PRO A 46 -1.97 -6.38 18.96
C PRO A 46 -1.56 -4.90 19.05
N VAL A 47 -2.37 -4.07 19.72
CA VAL A 47 -2.01 -2.68 20.07
C VAL A 47 -1.49 -2.51 21.50
N HIS A 48 -1.59 -3.56 22.31
CA HIS A 48 -1.21 -3.55 23.73
C HIS A 48 0.13 -4.23 23.97
N ASP A 49 0.88 -3.70 24.93
CA ASP A 49 2.08 -4.34 25.44
C ASP A 49 1.81 -5.06 26.77
N PHE A 50 1.56 -6.37 26.69
CA PHE A 50 1.41 -7.20 27.88
C PHE A 50 2.73 -7.69 28.45
N ALA A 51 3.82 -7.70 27.68
CA ALA A 51 5.10 -8.30 28.11
C ALA A 51 5.60 -7.63 29.38
N TYR A 52 5.61 -6.29 29.38
CA TYR A 52 6.13 -5.47 30.46
C TYR A 52 5.46 -5.73 31.83
N ALA A 53 4.13 -5.73 31.87
CA ALA A 53 3.40 -5.99 33.11
C ALA A 53 3.56 -7.45 33.56
N MET A 54 3.63 -8.37 32.60
CA MET A 54 3.75 -9.79 32.88
C MET A 54 5.14 -10.19 33.40
N GLU A 55 6.20 -9.56 32.93
CA GLU A 55 7.55 -9.78 33.46
C GLU A 55 7.68 -9.34 34.93
N ARG A 56 6.87 -8.36 35.35
CA ARG A 56 6.76 -7.92 36.76
C ARG A 56 5.84 -8.79 37.62
N GLY A 57 5.33 -9.89 37.09
CA GLY A 57 4.44 -10.81 37.82
C GLY A 57 2.98 -10.35 37.91
N VAL A 58 2.58 -9.27 37.24
CA VAL A 58 1.17 -8.84 37.20
C VAL A 58 0.41 -9.76 36.23
N ARG A 59 -0.63 -10.43 36.73
CA ARG A 59 -1.48 -11.36 35.97
C ARG A 59 -2.95 -11.10 36.25
N ALA A 60 -3.73 -10.91 35.19
CA ALA A 60 -5.19 -10.93 35.26
C ALA A 60 -5.66 -12.39 35.26
N ARG A 61 -6.51 -12.74 36.24
CA ARG A 61 -7.14 -14.07 36.34
C ARG A 61 -8.53 -14.07 35.70
N ASP A 62 -9.29 -13.02 35.99
CA ASP A 62 -10.68 -12.87 35.56
C ASP A 62 -10.82 -11.88 34.39
N GLU A 63 -11.93 -11.97 33.67
CA GLU A 63 -12.24 -11.09 32.54
C GLU A 63 -12.30 -9.62 32.95
N LYS A 64 -12.90 -9.30 34.10
CA LYS A 64 -12.94 -7.92 34.63
C LYS A 64 -11.55 -7.33 34.88
N ALA A 65 -10.60 -8.16 35.32
CA ALA A 65 -9.22 -7.73 35.51
C ALA A 65 -8.52 -7.50 34.16
N PHE A 66 -8.85 -8.30 33.14
CA PHE A 66 -8.36 -8.12 31.78
C PHE A 66 -8.94 -6.86 31.11
N GLU A 67 -10.23 -6.59 31.27
CA GLU A 67 -10.87 -5.35 30.81
C GLU A 67 -10.20 -4.11 31.41
N LYS A 68 -9.86 -4.15 32.71
CA LYS A 68 -9.09 -3.10 33.37
C LYS A 68 -7.69 -2.95 32.79
N LEU A 69 -7.06 -4.05 32.35
CA LEU A 69 -5.72 -4.06 31.77
C LEU A 69 -5.66 -3.42 30.37
N ILE A 70 -6.71 -3.60 29.56
CA ILE A 70 -6.78 -3.07 28.18
C ILE A 70 -7.34 -1.65 28.11
N THR A 71 -7.92 -1.14 29.20
CA THR A 71 -8.48 0.22 29.27
C THR A 71 -7.37 1.25 29.44
N ASN A 72 -7.15 2.08 28.42
CA ASN A 72 -6.15 3.14 28.47
C ASN A 72 -6.54 4.21 29.51
N PRO A 73 -5.68 4.56 30.47
CA PRO A 73 -5.94 5.67 31.40
C PRO A 73 -5.90 7.05 30.71
N GLY A 74 -5.19 7.16 29.59
CA GLY A 74 -4.98 8.38 28.82
C GLY A 74 -6.24 8.93 28.13
N PRO A 75 -6.06 9.96 27.27
CA PRO A 75 -7.17 10.74 26.74
C PRO A 75 -7.95 10.04 25.61
N LEU A 76 -7.42 8.94 25.06
CA LEU A 76 -8.05 8.16 24.00
C LEU A 76 -8.67 6.88 24.56
N ARG A 77 -9.96 6.68 24.31
CA ARG A 77 -10.66 5.43 24.62
C ARG A 77 -10.94 4.67 23.33
N ILE A 78 -10.31 3.51 23.19
CA ILE A 78 -10.48 2.61 22.05
C ILE A 78 -11.58 1.62 22.37
N ALA A 79 -12.57 1.52 21.47
CA ALA A 79 -13.55 0.45 21.49
C ALA A 79 -13.06 -0.72 20.62
N TYR A 80 -13.49 -1.92 20.96
CA TYR A 80 -13.08 -3.15 20.28
C TYR A 80 -14.30 -3.96 19.86
N SER A 81 -14.21 -4.66 18.74
CA SER A 81 -15.18 -5.71 18.40
C SER A 81 -15.09 -6.88 19.39
N PRO A 82 -16.19 -7.59 19.68
CA PRO A 82 -16.17 -8.79 20.53
C PRO A 82 -15.17 -9.85 20.04
N ASP A 83 -15.09 -10.08 18.72
CA ASP A 83 -14.21 -11.08 18.13
C ASP A 83 -12.73 -10.78 18.38
N TYR A 84 -12.33 -9.51 18.22
CA TYR A 84 -10.98 -9.07 18.53
C TYR A 84 -10.66 -9.18 20.03
N LEU A 85 -11.63 -8.87 20.91
CA LEU A 85 -11.44 -9.01 22.36
C LEU A 85 -11.23 -10.46 22.78
N ASP A 86 -12.03 -11.39 22.25
CA ASP A 86 -11.87 -12.83 22.52
C ASP A 86 -10.50 -13.32 22.01
N TRP A 87 -10.14 -12.99 20.78
CA TRP A 87 -8.82 -13.29 20.24
C TRP A 87 -7.69 -12.76 21.13
N LEU A 88 -7.76 -11.48 21.53
CA LEU A 88 -6.76 -10.83 22.37
C LEU A 88 -6.66 -11.49 23.74
N TYR A 89 -7.79 -11.88 24.34
CA TYR A 89 -7.85 -12.55 25.63
C TYR A 89 -7.25 -13.96 25.58
N ARG A 90 -7.51 -14.71 24.50
CA ARG A 90 -6.88 -16.02 24.26
C ARG A 90 -5.36 -15.88 24.10
N CYS A 91 -4.90 -14.91 23.32
CA CYS A 91 -3.48 -14.59 23.17
C CYS A 91 -2.83 -14.21 24.51
N TYR A 92 -3.51 -13.42 25.34
CA TYR A 92 -3.05 -13.05 26.68
C TYR A 92 -2.87 -14.28 27.58
N LYS A 93 -3.89 -15.15 27.66
CA LYS A 93 -3.83 -16.40 28.44
C LYS A 93 -2.70 -17.32 27.95
N ALA A 94 -2.54 -17.46 26.63
CA ALA A 94 -1.48 -18.26 26.04
C ALA A 94 -0.09 -17.70 26.37
N LYS A 95 0.10 -16.38 26.31
CA LYS A 95 1.34 -15.71 26.72
C LYS A 95 1.65 -15.94 28.20
N GLY A 96 0.63 -15.92 29.07
CA GLY A 96 0.76 -16.24 30.49
C GLY A 96 1.30 -17.65 30.71
N LYS A 97 0.63 -18.64 30.12
CA LYS A 97 1.07 -20.04 30.17
C LYS A 97 2.48 -20.23 29.61
N TYR A 98 2.82 -19.56 28.52
CA TYR A 98 4.14 -19.62 27.91
C TYR A 98 5.24 -19.11 28.85
N LEU A 99 5.05 -17.93 29.44
CA LEU A 99 6.02 -17.35 30.37
C LEU A 99 6.15 -18.18 31.65
N ASP A 100 5.03 -18.69 32.18
CA ASP A 100 5.04 -19.50 33.40
C ASP A 100 5.73 -20.86 33.15
N ALA A 101 5.48 -21.51 32.01
CA ALA A 101 6.16 -22.74 31.61
C ALA A 101 7.66 -22.52 31.37
N ARG A 102 8.04 -21.42 30.72
CA ARG A 102 9.44 -21.04 30.52
C ARG A 102 10.15 -20.79 31.84
N ALA A 103 9.56 -19.99 32.73
CA ALA A 103 10.13 -19.69 34.04
C ALA A 103 10.21 -20.95 34.93
N ALA A 104 9.22 -21.84 34.86
CA ALA A 104 9.24 -23.12 35.57
C ALA A 104 10.36 -24.03 35.04
N ALA A 105 10.59 -24.08 33.73
CA ALA A 105 11.71 -24.81 33.15
C ALA A 105 13.04 -24.20 33.62
N GLU A 106 13.23 -22.88 33.48
CA GLU A 106 14.45 -22.20 33.94
C GLU A 106 14.71 -22.41 35.44
N LYS A 107 13.67 -22.45 36.30
CA LYS A 107 13.78 -22.77 37.73
C LYS A 107 14.19 -24.23 37.98
N LYS A 108 13.55 -25.20 37.33
CA LYS A 108 13.92 -26.63 37.45
C LYS A 108 15.37 -26.87 37.12
N PHE A 109 15.89 -26.05 36.22
CA PHE A 109 17.22 -26.18 35.66
C PHE A 109 18.23 -25.17 36.25
N ASN A 110 17.87 -24.37 37.27
CA ASN A 110 18.70 -23.30 37.83
C ASN A 110 19.36 -22.39 36.76
N GLY A 111 18.63 -22.08 35.68
CA GLY A 111 19.13 -21.31 34.53
C GLY A 111 19.87 -22.12 33.44
N ASN A 112 20.05 -23.44 33.64
CA ASN A 112 20.76 -24.35 32.74
C ASN A 112 19.83 -25.41 32.11
N LEU A 113 19.09 -25.05 31.06
CA LEU A 113 18.21 -25.98 30.31
C LEU A 113 19.02 -27.16 29.70
N ILE A 114 19.33 -28.19 30.47
CA ILE A 114 20.00 -29.38 29.95
C ILE A 114 18.97 -30.23 29.18
N SER A 115 19.33 -30.55 27.96
CA SER A 115 18.71 -31.54 27.08
C SER A 115 18.48 -32.87 27.79
N GLY A 116 17.30 -33.49 27.66
CA GLY A 116 17.25 -34.94 27.81
C GLY A 116 15.91 -35.60 28.13
N GLU A 117 14.99 -34.97 28.85
CA GLU A 117 13.78 -35.68 29.28
C GLU A 117 12.51 -35.05 28.71
N ALA A 118 11.87 -35.80 27.82
CA ALA A 118 10.44 -35.69 27.61
C ALA A 118 9.77 -35.93 28.96
N VAL A 119 9.19 -34.88 29.55
CA VAL A 119 8.31 -35.04 30.70
C VAL A 119 7.07 -35.78 30.20
N THR A 120 7.02 -37.10 30.40
CA THR A 120 5.77 -37.86 30.34
C THR A 120 4.93 -37.45 31.54
N THR A 121 3.98 -36.53 31.35
CA THR A 121 2.82 -36.47 32.24
C THR A 121 1.90 -37.62 31.89
N SER A 122 1.29 -38.22 32.91
CA SER A 122 0.35 -39.35 32.85
C SER A 122 -0.96 -39.09 32.10
N SER A 123 -1.02 -38.05 31.26
CA SER A 123 -2.23 -37.58 30.58
C SER A 123 -2.21 -37.71 29.06
N GLY A 124 -1.16 -38.24 28.42
CA GLY A 124 -1.21 -38.65 27.02
C GLY A 124 -1.50 -37.55 25.96
N GLU A 125 -1.44 -36.26 26.32
CA GLU A 125 -1.52 -35.15 25.37
C GLU A 125 -0.12 -34.67 24.99
N LEU A 126 0.21 -34.71 23.69
CA LEU A 126 1.40 -34.09 23.11
C LEU A 126 1.28 -32.56 23.19
N THR A 127 1.44 -31.99 24.38
CA THR A 127 1.56 -30.54 24.55
C THR A 127 2.90 -30.10 23.97
N GLY A 128 2.88 -29.05 23.14
CA GLY A 128 4.01 -28.55 22.36
C GLY A 128 5.33 -28.41 23.14
N ARG A 129 6.43 -28.54 22.40
CA ARG A 129 7.80 -28.41 22.91
C ARG A 129 7.92 -27.21 23.86
N LEU A 130 8.49 -27.46 25.05
CA LEU A 130 8.72 -26.41 26.05
C LEU A 130 9.54 -25.25 25.43
N PRO A 131 9.23 -24.00 25.77
CA PRO A 131 10.01 -22.84 25.31
C PRO A 131 11.48 -22.98 25.70
N GLY A 132 12.39 -22.82 24.73
CA GLY A 132 13.83 -23.02 24.93
C GLY A 132 14.32 -24.46 24.77
N ALA A 133 13.42 -25.44 24.54
CA ALA A 133 13.80 -26.79 24.21
C ALA A 133 14.61 -26.84 22.89
N PRO A 134 15.66 -27.67 22.82
CA PRO A 134 16.49 -27.74 21.63
C PRO A 134 15.69 -28.25 20.41
N PRO A 135 16.06 -27.83 19.19
CA PRO A 135 15.63 -28.49 17.97
C PRO A 135 16.01 -29.98 17.99
N PRO A 136 15.29 -30.85 17.25
CA PRO A 136 15.66 -32.26 17.14
C PRO A 136 17.12 -32.40 16.65
N GLY A 137 17.89 -33.29 17.28
CA GLY A 137 19.29 -33.53 16.91
C GLY A 137 20.29 -32.46 17.36
N MET A 138 19.88 -31.51 18.21
CA MET A 138 20.76 -30.48 18.77
C MET A 138 20.82 -30.52 20.29
N PHE A 139 21.95 -30.06 20.83
CA PHE A 139 22.24 -29.96 22.25
C PHE A 139 22.44 -28.49 22.63
N LEU A 140 22.02 -28.11 23.84
CA LEU A 140 22.22 -26.75 24.33
C LEU A 140 23.70 -26.50 24.67
N ARG A 141 24.20 -25.31 24.34
CA ARG A 141 25.55 -24.88 24.76
C ARG A 141 25.56 -24.35 26.20
N PRO A 142 26.72 -24.30 26.87
CA PRO A 142 26.83 -23.71 28.21
C PRO A 142 26.43 -22.22 28.23
N PRO A 143 25.77 -21.73 29.30
CA PRO A 143 25.19 -20.38 29.37
C PRO A 143 26.20 -19.25 29.16
N HIS A 144 27.39 -19.39 29.75
CA HIS A 144 28.44 -18.37 29.68
C HIS A 144 29.38 -18.54 28.47
N SER A 145 29.03 -19.40 27.52
CA SER A 145 29.81 -19.50 26.28
C SER A 145 29.54 -18.30 25.38
N PHE A 146 30.58 -17.71 24.78
CA PHE A 146 30.44 -16.54 23.91
C PHE A 146 29.41 -16.73 22.80
N ARG A 147 29.36 -17.91 22.18
CA ARG A 147 28.36 -18.23 21.15
C ARG A 147 26.93 -18.20 21.70
N ARG A 148 26.69 -18.81 22.85
CA ARG A 148 25.35 -18.81 23.46
C ARG A 148 24.93 -17.41 23.89
N LEU A 149 25.82 -16.64 24.52
CA LEU A 149 25.55 -15.25 24.89
C LEU A 149 25.20 -14.41 23.65
N SER A 150 25.97 -14.54 22.57
CA SER A 150 25.69 -13.83 21.33
C SER A 150 24.34 -14.24 20.72
N GLY A 151 24.03 -15.53 20.69
CA GLY A 151 22.76 -16.03 20.16
C GLY A 151 21.56 -15.62 21.01
N GLU A 152 21.67 -15.66 22.34
CA GLU A 152 20.62 -15.19 23.25
C GLU A 152 20.38 -13.68 23.09
N MET A 153 21.44 -12.87 22.93
CA MET A 153 21.31 -11.44 22.61
C MET A 153 20.63 -11.19 21.27
N LYS A 154 21.01 -11.93 20.21
CA LYS A 154 20.35 -11.85 18.89
C LYS A 154 18.86 -12.22 18.96
N ARG A 155 18.51 -13.32 19.64
CA ARG A 155 17.09 -13.70 19.82
C ARG A 155 16.31 -12.65 20.58
N LYS A 156 16.89 -12.05 21.63
CA LYS A 156 16.26 -10.98 22.39
C LYS A 156 15.99 -9.77 21.49
N HIS A 157 17.00 -9.28 20.78
CA HIS A 157 16.88 -8.13 19.89
C HIS A 157 15.87 -8.36 18.75
N ALA A 158 15.94 -9.54 18.12
CA ALA A 158 15.01 -9.92 17.08
C ALA A 158 13.56 -10.01 17.60
N GLN A 159 13.34 -10.58 18.80
CA GLN A 159 12.01 -10.66 19.40
C GLN A 159 11.46 -9.27 19.76
N GLU A 160 12.28 -8.38 20.33
CA GLU A 160 11.89 -6.99 20.60
C GLU A 160 11.48 -6.27 19.31
N THR A 161 12.25 -6.46 18.24
CA THR A 161 11.94 -5.90 16.91
C THR A 161 10.62 -6.44 16.36
N LEU A 162 10.34 -7.74 16.51
CA LEU A 162 9.08 -8.35 16.07
C LEU A 162 7.89 -7.84 16.88
N ASP A 163 8.04 -7.68 18.20
CA ASP A 163 7.01 -7.13 19.07
C ASP A 163 6.71 -5.66 18.73
N GLU A 164 7.73 -4.85 18.40
CA GLU A 164 7.55 -3.50 17.87
C GLU A 164 6.81 -3.47 16.53
N VAL A 165 7.20 -4.34 15.59
CA VAL A 165 6.57 -4.42 14.26
C VAL A 165 5.09 -4.81 14.39
N ALA A 166 4.78 -5.80 15.22
CA ALA A 166 3.40 -6.23 15.47
C ALA A 166 2.55 -5.10 16.06
N LYS A 167 3.10 -4.37 17.05
CA LYS A 167 2.45 -3.18 17.64
C LYS A 167 2.25 -2.07 16.60
N ALA A 168 3.28 -1.78 15.80
CA ALA A 168 3.20 -0.75 14.78
C ALA A 168 2.15 -1.08 13.71
N GLN A 169 2.04 -2.34 13.28
CA GLN A 169 0.98 -2.78 12.37
C GLN A 169 -0.41 -2.65 13.02
N GLY A 170 -0.56 -2.99 14.30
CA GLY A 170 -1.79 -2.75 15.05
C GLY A 170 -2.16 -1.26 15.16
N MET A 171 -1.17 -0.38 15.33
CA MET A 171 -1.40 1.08 15.36
C MET A 171 -1.81 1.62 14.00
N LEU A 172 -1.24 1.09 12.91
CA LEU A 172 -1.74 1.39 11.55
C LEU A 172 -3.19 0.95 11.40
N ASP A 173 -3.53 -0.27 11.81
CA ASP A 173 -4.91 -0.80 11.75
C ASP A 173 -5.89 0.08 12.55
N LEU A 174 -5.48 0.55 13.74
CA LEU A 174 -6.28 1.42 14.60
C LEU A 174 -6.65 2.73 13.91
N PHE A 175 -5.68 3.42 13.30
CA PHE A 175 -5.88 4.74 12.69
C PHE A 175 -6.29 4.71 11.20
N GLU A 176 -6.11 3.57 10.53
CA GLU A 176 -6.76 3.22 9.26
C GLU A 176 -8.26 3.00 9.42
N ARG A 177 -8.70 2.73 10.66
CA ARG A 177 -10.09 2.41 11.00
C ARG A 177 -10.52 1.03 10.51
N GLN A 178 -9.66 0.04 10.76
CA GLN A 178 -10.00 -1.36 10.58
C GLN A 178 -11.18 -1.75 11.49
N PRO A 179 -12.07 -2.65 11.03
CA PRO A 179 -13.38 -2.89 11.66
C PRO A 179 -13.29 -3.45 13.09
N GLN A 180 -12.20 -4.12 13.44
CA GLN A 180 -11.95 -4.60 14.81
C GLN A 180 -11.84 -3.47 15.84
N PHE A 181 -11.56 -2.24 15.41
CA PHE A 181 -11.51 -1.03 16.23
C PHE A 181 -12.68 -0.12 15.86
N PRO A 182 -13.93 -0.42 16.25
CA PRO A 182 -15.12 0.27 15.74
C PRO A 182 -15.19 1.76 16.09
N ALA A 183 -14.63 2.19 17.22
CA ALA A 183 -14.70 3.58 17.65
C ALA A 183 -13.44 4.02 18.41
N ILE A 184 -13.05 5.29 18.22
CA ILE A 184 -12.04 5.98 19.03
C ILE A 184 -12.71 7.21 19.64
N HIS A 185 -12.89 7.17 20.95
CA HIS A 185 -13.52 8.26 21.69
C HIS A 185 -12.49 9.24 22.23
N ILE A 186 -12.84 10.53 22.14
CA ILE A 186 -12.01 11.69 22.47
C ILE A 186 -12.68 12.55 23.58
N ASP A 187 -13.38 11.90 24.51
CA ASP A 187 -14.12 12.55 25.59
C ASP A 187 -13.18 13.20 26.63
N ARG A 188 -11.98 12.63 26.82
CA ARG A 188 -10.96 13.11 27.77
C ARG A 188 -9.86 13.98 27.14
N CYS A 189 -9.94 14.25 25.84
CA CYS A 189 -8.94 15.06 25.15
C CYS A 189 -9.04 16.54 25.54
N THR A 190 -7.95 17.11 26.02
CA THR A 190 -7.75 18.57 26.10
C THR A 190 -7.39 19.16 24.72
N ARG A 191 -7.35 20.50 24.62
CA ARG A 191 -6.96 21.23 23.40
C ARG A 191 -5.64 20.74 22.81
N PHE A 192 -4.63 20.48 23.64
CA PHE A 192 -3.34 19.95 23.20
C PHE A 192 -3.50 18.65 22.39
N HIS A 193 -4.21 17.67 22.95
CA HIS A 193 -4.43 16.38 22.30
C HIS A 193 -5.21 16.51 20.99
N LEU A 194 -6.24 17.36 20.95
CA LEU A 194 -7.03 17.58 19.75
C LEU A 194 -6.19 18.22 18.63
N VAL A 195 -5.33 19.19 18.96
CA VAL A 195 -4.46 19.85 17.98
C VAL A 195 -3.43 18.86 17.42
N GLU A 196 -2.78 18.06 18.25
CA GLU A 196 -1.79 17.08 17.78
C GLU A 196 -2.43 15.98 16.93
N LEU A 197 -3.58 15.44 17.37
CA LEU A 197 -4.35 14.49 16.56
C LEU A 197 -4.76 15.10 15.21
N PHE A 198 -5.16 16.37 15.19
CA PHE A 198 -5.53 17.04 13.95
C PHE A 198 -4.34 17.18 12.99
N LYS A 199 -3.18 17.63 13.49
CA LYS A 199 -1.99 17.80 12.66
C LYS A 199 -1.58 16.47 12.03
N GLU A 200 -1.40 15.43 12.84
CA GLU A 200 -0.92 14.12 12.38
C GLU A 200 -1.95 13.38 11.52
N MET A 201 -3.24 13.44 11.89
CA MET A 201 -4.25 12.56 11.30
C MET A 201 -5.06 13.19 10.17
N VAL A 202 -5.05 14.53 10.04
CA VAL A 202 -5.83 15.28 9.04
C VAL A 202 -4.93 16.20 8.23
N LEU A 203 -4.23 17.14 8.88
CA LEU A 203 -3.50 18.21 8.20
C LEU A 203 -2.38 17.68 7.30
N GLU A 204 -1.49 16.84 7.85
CA GLU A 204 -0.33 16.27 7.12
C GLU A 204 -0.75 15.41 5.92
N ARG A 205 -1.97 14.88 5.91
CA ARG A 205 -2.48 14.01 4.84
C ARG A 205 -3.25 14.78 3.77
N SER A 206 -3.75 15.97 4.10
CA SER A 206 -4.56 16.79 3.20
C SER A 206 -3.69 17.57 2.23
N LEU A 207 -4.06 17.57 0.95
CA LEU A 207 -3.42 18.43 -0.06
C LEU A 207 -4.10 19.82 -0.16
N ASP A 208 -5.38 19.88 0.21
CA ASP A 208 -6.22 21.07 0.09
C ASP A 208 -6.81 21.44 1.45
N ALA A 209 -6.54 22.67 1.89
CA ALA A 209 -7.04 23.25 3.12
C ALA A 209 -8.56 23.48 3.09
N THR A 210 -9.13 23.81 1.94
CA THR A 210 -10.57 24.09 1.83
C THR A 210 -11.40 22.82 2.05
N ALA A 211 -10.90 21.69 1.55
CA ALA A 211 -11.51 20.38 1.75
C ALA A 211 -11.62 19.99 3.24
N ILE A 212 -10.71 20.47 4.11
CA ILE A 212 -10.77 20.20 5.56
C ILE A 212 -11.98 20.91 6.20
N TRP A 213 -12.22 22.17 5.83
CA TRP A 213 -13.38 22.92 6.28
C TRP A 213 -14.69 22.29 5.80
N ASP A 214 -14.75 21.93 4.51
CA ASP A 214 -15.91 21.23 3.95
C ASP A 214 -16.20 19.93 4.72
N LYS A 215 -15.14 19.18 5.03
CA LYS A 215 -15.23 17.93 5.79
C LYS A 215 -15.75 18.15 7.20
N ALA A 216 -15.28 19.18 7.90
CA ALA A 216 -15.75 19.51 9.24
C ALA A 216 -17.23 19.90 9.26
N LEU A 217 -17.66 20.75 8.32
CA LEU A 217 -19.03 21.21 8.20
C LEU A 217 -19.98 20.08 7.76
N LEU A 218 -19.54 19.23 6.83
CA LEU A 218 -20.32 18.08 6.41
C LEU A 218 -20.48 17.04 7.52
N TYR A 219 -19.41 16.75 8.28
CA TYR A 219 -19.52 15.88 9.45
C TYR A 219 -20.44 16.46 10.52
N ARG A 220 -20.42 17.78 10.74
CA ARG A 220 -21.39 18.44 11.61
C ARG A 220 -22.83 18.23 11.13
N ALA A 221 -23.08 18.37 9.83
CA ALA A 221 -24.41 18.17 9.23
C ALA A 221 -24.89 16.71 9.32
N ILE A 222 -23.99 15.74 9.12
CA ILE A 222 -24.32 14.32 9.28
C ILE A 222 -24.67 14.02 10.74
N LEU A 223 -23.86 14.51 11.69
CA LEU A 223 -24.11 14.29 13.13
C LEU A 223 -25.43 14.92 13.58
N SER A 224 -25.75 16.13 13.13
CA SER A 224 -27.01 16.79 13.51
C SER A 224 -28.23 16.07 12.95
N GLU A 225 -28.18 15.66 11.69
CA GLU A 225 -29.29 14.98 11.01
C GLU A 225 -29.47 13.53 11.50
N ARG A 226 -28.39 12.80 11.79
CA ARG A 226 -28.41 11.39 12.21
C ARG A 226 -28.31 11.19 13.72
N LYS A 227 -28.52 12.25 14.51
CA LYS A 227 -28.52 12.21 15.99
C LYS A 227 -29.25 11.00 16.60
N PRO A 228 -30.47 10.60 16.18
CA PRO A 228 -31.20 9.51 16.84
C PRO A 228 -30.63 8.11 16.58
N SER A 229 -29.88 7.89 15.50
CA SER A 229 -29.36 6.56 15.15
C SER A 229 -28.05 6.20 15.83
N TYR A 230 -27.38 7.18 16.46
CA TYR A 230 -26.07 6.94 17.08
C TYR A 230 -26.17 6.28 18.46
N PRO A 231 -25.18 5.43 18.82
CA PRO A 231 -25.18 4.75 20.10
C PRO A 231 -25.03 5.73 21.28
N PRO A 232 -25.47 5.34 22.50
CA PRO A 232 -25.36 6.20 23.69
C PRO A 232 -23.93 6.66 24.00
N SER A 233 -22.92 5.87 23.62
CA SER A 233 -21.50 6.21 23.80
C SER A 233 -21.07 7.45 23.00
N PHE A 234 -21.85 7.90 22.02
CA PHE A 234 -21.58 9.09 21.21
C PHE A 234 -22.20 10.36 21.78
N ARG A 235 -23.03 10.29 22.84
CA ARG A 235 -23.77 11.45 23.38
C ARG A 235 -22.90 12.68 23.66
N TYR A 236 -21.65 12.49 24.07
CA TYR A 236 -20.73 13.58 24.40
C TYR A 236 -20.36 14.47 23.20
N ILE A 237 -20.45 13.98 21.96
CA ILE A 237 -20.08 14.78 20.78
C ILE A 237 -21.15 15.81 20.43
N PHE A 238 -22.42 15.55 20.74
CA PHE A 238 -23.51 16.47 20.40
C PHE A 238 -23.43 17.78 21.16
N LYS A 239 -22.81 17.78 22.35
CA LYS A 239 -22.45 19.02 23.04
C LYS A 239 -21.57 19.92 22.15
N ALA A 240 -20.58 19.36 21.47
CA ALA A 240 -19.74 20.12 20.54
C ALA A 240 -20.49 20.57 19.27
N VAL A 241 -21.46 19.77 18.80
CA VAL A 241 -22.33 20.14 17.65
C VAL A 241 -23.19 21.37 17.98
N GLU A 242 -23.71 21.41 19.21
CA GLU A 242 -24.53 22.51 19.74
C GLU A 242 -23.65 23.75 20.06
N GLU A 243 -22.43 23.55 20.55
CA GLU A 243 -21.46 24.62 20.88
C GLU A 243 -20.65 25.15 19.67
N THR A 244 -20.99 24.74 18.44
CA THR A 244 -20.26 25.22 17.25
C THR A 244 -20.53 26.70 16.99
N VAL A 245 -19.47 27.51 16.92
CA VAL A 245 -19.55 28.95 16.65
C VAL A 245 -19.52 29.21 15.14
N PHE A 246 -20.46 30.01 14.64
CA PHE A 246 -20.50 30.50 13.26
C PHE A 246 -20.44 32.01 13.23
N ALA A 247 -19.81 32.58 12.21
CA ALA A 247 -19.76 34.03 12.03
C ALA A 247 -19.99 34.41 10.56
N PRO A 248 -20.87 35.37 10.27
CA PRO A 248 -21.17 35.76 8.89
C PRO A 248 -20.03 36.49 8.18
N SER A 249 -19.10 37.09 8.92
CA SER A 249 -18.01 37.92 8.38
C SER A 249 -16.69 37.84 9.16
N SER A 250 -16.42 36.77 9.93
CA SER A 250 -15.18 36.68 10.72
C SER A 250 -14.03 36.04 9.96
N VAL A 251 -12.81 36.46 10.31
CA VAL A 251 -11.56 35.88 9.78
C VAL A 251 -11.26 34.51 10.42
N ASN A 252 -12.00 34.13 11.47
CA ASN A 252 -11.67 32.95 12.29
C ASN A 252 -12.61 31.77 12.06
N CYS A 253 -13.90 32.00 11.80
CA CYS A 253 -14.93 30.97 11.80
C CYS A 253 -15.69 30.94 10.46
N PRO A 254 -16.21 29.77 10.03
CA PRO A 254 -17.00 29.68 8.82
C PRO A 254 -18.39 30.31 8.98
N ALA A 255 -18.99 30.68 7.83
CA ALA A 255 -20.34 31.21 7.80
C ALA A 255 -21.40 30.13 8.03
N LEU A 256 -22.51 30.49 8.69
CA LEU A 256 -23.64 29.58 8.90
C LEU A 256 -24.30 29.13 7.57
N GLU A 257 -24.22 29.97 6.53
CA GLU A 257 -24.72 29.63 5.18
C GLU A 257 -23.96 28.44 4.58
N ALA A 258 -22.66 28.33 4.85
CA ALA A 258 -21.87 27.18 4.42
C ALA A 258 -22.33 25.89 5.08
N TYR A 259 -22.68 25.92 6.38
CA TYR A 259 -23.27 24.76 7.05
C TYR A 259 -24.59 24.32 6.40
N TYR A 260 -25.50 25.26 6.09
CA TYR A 260 -26.77 24.90 5.44
C TYR A 260 -26.59 24.33 4.04
N TYR A 261 -25.54 24.72 3.31
CA TYR A 261 -25.16 24.07 2.05
C TYR A 261 -24.82 22.58 2.25
N PHE A 262 -24.02 22.23 3.27
CA PHE A 262 -23.72 20.82 3.55
C PHE A 262 -24.93 20.06 4.09
N LEU A 263 -25.79 20.71 4.88
CA LEU A 263 -27.06 20.10 5.31
C LEU A 263 -27.98 19.80 4.11
N TYR A 264 -28.00 20.66 3.10
CA TYR A 264 -28.66 20.40 1.83
C TYR A 264 -28.09 19.15 1.14
N LEU A 265 -26.76 19.01 1.05
CA LEU A 265 -26.15 17.81 0.47
C LEU A 265 -26.50 16.54 1.26
N VAL A 266 -26.47 16.58 2.59
CA VAL A 266 -26.84 15.44 3.45
C VAL A 266 -28.28 15.01 3.21
N LYS A 267 -29.23 15.95 3.17
CA LYS A 267 -30.65 15.65 2.96
C LYS A 267 -30.95 15.21 1.52
N LYS A 268 -30.27 15.78 0.53
CA LYS A 268 -30.48 15.48 -0.90
C LYS A 268 -29.94 14.11 -1.30
N TYR A 269 -28.71 13.80 -0.88
CA TYR A 269 -27.99 12.58 -1.24
C TYR A 269 -28.01 11.50 -0.15
N TYR A 270 -28.81 11.70 0.89
CA TYR A 270 -28.99 10.76 2.01
C TYR A 270 -27.67 10.39 2.70
N ILE A 271 -26.77 11.35 2.93
CA ILE A 271 -25.41 11.05 3.41
C ILE A 271 -25.45 10.55 4.87
N ASP A 272 -24.96 9.34 5.12
CA ASP A 272 -25.06 8.68 6.42
C ASP A 272 -23.71 8.54 7.13
N ASN A 273 -22.62 8.49 6.38
CA ASN A 273 -21.30 8.12 6.89
C ASN A 273 -20.16 8.95 6.27
N ALA A 274 -18.96 8.85 6.85
CA ALA A 274 -17.76 9.56 6.40
C ALA A 274 -17.24 9.10 5.04
N VAL A 275 -17.61 7.89 4.64
CA VAL A 275 -17.17 7.29 3.39
C VAL A 275 -17.94 7.92 2.23
N GLU A 276 -19.27 8.04 2.35
CA GLU A 276 -20.14 8.78 1.44
C GLU A 276 -19.82 10.27 1.42
N ALA A 277 -19.52 10.84 2.58
CA ALA A 277 -19.03 12.21 2.70
C ALA A 277 -17.78 12.43 1.84
N HIS A 278 -16.84 11.48 1.83
CA HIS A 278 -15.64 11.57 0.98
C HIS A 278 -15.99 11.61 -0.52
N VAL A 279 -16.97 10.81 -0.95
CA VAL A 279 -17.44 10.80 -2.36
C VAL A 279 -18.01 12.15 -2.74
N VAL A 280 -18.97 12.63 -1.95
CA VAL A 280 -19.69 13.88 -2.22
C VAL A 280 -18.72 15.06 -2.20
N LEU A 281 -17.85 15.15 -1.19
CA LEU A 281 -16.88 16.25 -1.10
C LEU A 281 -15.91 16.30 -2.26
N ARG A 282 -15.58 15.14 -2.87
CA ARG A 282 -14.69 15.13 -4.02
C ARG A 282 -15.38 15.46 -5.34
N CYS A 283 -16.70 15.26 -5.44
CA CYS A 283 -17.45 15.50 -6.69
C CYS A 283 -18.28 16.80 -6.69
N HIS A 284 -18.65 17.35 -5.51
CA HIS A 284 -19.63 18.44 -5.40
C HIS A 284 -19.23 19.76 -6.08
N ARG A 285 -17.93 19.96 -6.32
CA ARG A 285 -17.37 21.15 -6.98
C ARG A 285 -17.09 20.94 -8.48
N GLU A 286 -17.24 19.72 -8.98
CA GLU A 286 -16.99 19.39 -10.37
C GLU A 286 -18.14 19.89 -11.27
N PRO A 287 -17.87 20.24 -12.54
CA PRO A 287 -18.89 20.77 -13.44
C PRO A 287 -20.00 19.74 -13.76
N ASN A 288 -19.68 18.46 -13.71
CA ASN A 288 -20.57 17.32 -13.98
C ASN A 288 -21.14 16.70 -12.69
N VAL A 289 -21.34 17.50 -11.64
CA VAL A 289 -21.81 17.05 -10.32
C VAL A 289 -23.12 16.26 -10.36
N THR A 290 -24.06 16.65 -11.22
CA THR A 290 -25.38 16.00 -11.32
C THR A 290 -25.26 14.55 -11.78
N ASP A 291 -24.33 14.28 -12.69
CA ASP A 291 -24.14 12.97 -13.29
C ASP A 291 -23.28 12.08 -12.38
N LEU A 292 -22.24 12.66 -11.77
CA LEU A 292 -21.35 11.97 -10.85
C LEU A 292 -22.06 11.55 -9.56
N LEU A 293 -22.87 12.46 -8.99
CA LEU A 293 -23.58 12.23 -7.73
C LEU A 293 -25.02 11.74 -7.93
N PHE A 294 -25.38 11.33 -9.14
CA PHE A 294 -26.67 10.64 -9.33
C PHE A 294 -26.67 9.34 -8.52
N SER A 295 -27.52 9.29 -7.51
CA SER A 295 -27.49 8.24 -6.49
C SER A 295 -28.53 7.16 -6.72
N ASN A 296 -28.31 6.01 -6.11
CA ASN A 296 -29.29 4.94 -5.90
C ASN A 296 -29.48 4.75 -4.38
N PRO A 297 -30.60 5.16 -3.77
CA PRO A 297 -31.82 5.70 -4.39
C PRO A 297 -31.63 7.11 -5.00
N PRO A 298 -32.50 7.52 -5.95
CA PRO A 298 -32.38 8.83 -6.61
C PRO A 298 -32.44 9.98 -5.60
N PRO A 299 -31.71 11.09 -5.85
CA PRO A 299 -31.65 12.22 -4.93
C PRO A 299 -33.02 12.86 -4.77
N LYS A 300 -33.29 13.45 -3.60
CA LYS A 300 -34.55 14.18 -3.36
C LYS A 300 -34.68 15.41 -4.25
N ASP A 301 -35.92 15.78 -4.53
CA ASP A 301 -36.25 17.01 -5.22
C ASP A 301 -35.79 18.23 -4.42
N ASP A 302 -35.22 19.21 -5.13
CA ASP A 302 -34.62 20.40 -4.52
C ASP A 302 -35.63 21.22 -3.72
N ALA A 303 -36.90 21.24 -4.12
CA ALA A 303 -37.97 21.99 -3.46
C ALA A 303 -38.24 21.44 -2.06
N ASP A 304 -38.39 20.11 -1.93
CA ASP A 304 -38.67 19.43 -0.67
C ASP A 304 -37.52 19.62 0.33
N VAL A 305 -36.28 19.48 -0.15
CA VAL A 305 -35.09 19.66 0.68
C VAL A 305 -34.98 21.11 1.16
N ARG A 306 -35.25 22.10 0.30
CA ARG A 306 -35.25 23.52 0.68
C ARG A 306 -36.30 23.81 1.74
N GLN A 307 -37.53 23.34 1.54
CA GLN A 307 -38.60 23.53 2.52
C GLN A 307 -38.23 22.94 3.88
N ALA A 308 -37.63 21.74 3.90
CA ALA A 308 -37.18 21.10 5.14
C ALA A 308 -36.04 21.87 5.85
N ILE A 309 -35.18 22.58 5.12
CA ILE A 309 -34.12 23.39 5.71
C ILE A 309 -34.65 24.75 6.19
N GLU A 310 -35.60 25.34 5.46
CA GLU A 310 -36.25 26.58 5.87
C GLU A 310 -37.05 26.42 7.16
N THR A 311 -37.73 25.28 7.35
CA THR A 311 -38.42 24.96 8.61
C THR A 311 -37.44 24.79 9.77
N LEU A 312 -36.31 24.10 9.56
CA LEU A 312 -35.25 23.98 10.58
C LEU A 312 -34.65 25.35 10.94
N ARG A 313 -34.33 26.18 9.93
CA ARG A 313 -33.80 27.53 10.14
C ARG A 313 -34.78 28.42 10.92
N SER A 314 -36.07 28.29 10.64
CA SER A 314 -37.12 29.02 11.36
C SER A 314 -37.23 28.55 12.80
N ALA A 315 -37.16 27.24 13.05
CA ALA A 315 -37.17 26.67 14.41
C ALA A 315 -35.94 27.10 15.23
N GLU A 316 -34.75 27.10 14.63
CA GLU A 316 -33.50 27.59 15.27
C GLU A 316 -33.57 29.09 15.57
N ALA A 317 -34.16 29.90 14.68
CA ALA A 317 -34.36 31.33 14.94
C ALA A 317 -35.29 31.56 16.15
N THR A 318 -36.36 30.77 16.28
CA THR A 318 -37.28 30.86 17.42
C THR A 318 -36.67 30.40 18.74
N SER A 319 -35.78 29.39 18.73
CA SER A 319 -35.11 28.92 19.94
C SER A 319 -34.05 29.91 20.44
N HIS A 320 -33.32 30.56 19.53
CA HIS A 320 -32.39 31.63 19.88
C HIS A 320 -33.11 32.87 20.41
N ALA A 321 -34.24 33.27 19.81
CA ALA A 321 -35.06 34.38 20.31
C ALA A 321 -35.64 34.10 21.71
N ALA A 322 -36.08 32.86 21.97
CA ALA A 322 -36.57 32.44 23.28
C ALA A 322 -35.45 32.36 24.34
N ALA A 323 -34.24 31.95 23.97
CA ALA A 323 -33.09 31.93 24.88
C ALA A 323 -32.59 33.35 25.23
N SER A 324 -32.64 34.30 24.29
CA SER A 324 -32.32 35.71 24.54
C SER A 324 -33.37 36.42 25.41
N ALA A 325 -34.65 36.09 25.29
CA ALA A 325 -35.73 36.69 26.09
C ALA A 325 -35.73 36.27 27.58
N VAL A 326 -35.05 35.17 27.94
CA VAL A 326 -34.95 34.69 29.34
C VAL A 326 -33.76 35.32 30.08
N GLY A 327 -32.81 35.96 29.38
CA GLY A 327 -31.64 36.61 29.96
C GLY A 327 -31.82 38.07 30.40
N GLU A 328 -32.96 38.70 30.10
CA GLU A 328 -33.13 40.17 30.18
C GLU A 328 -34.09 40.64 31.28
N ASN A 329 -34.26 39.87 32.36
CA ASN A 329 -35.10 40.25 33.50
C ASN A 329 -34.39 40.14 34.85
N VAL A 330 -33.30 40.91 35.06
CA VAL A 330 -32.84 41.32 36.40
C VAL A 330 -32.18 42.71 36.33
N ASN A 331 -32.98 43.78 36.43
CA ASN A 331 -32.80 44.92 37.35
C ASN A 331 -33.66 46.14 36.92
N GLY A 332 -34.41 46.69 37.88
CA GLY A 332 -35.12 47.98 37.79
C GLY A 332 -34.14 49.17 37.70
N ASP A 333 -34.56 50.43 37.59
CA ASP A 333 -35.78 51.02 38.13
C ASP A 333 -35.99 52.45 37.55
N SER A 334 -37.25 52.90 37.54
CA SER A 334 -37.72 54.31 37.59
C SER A 334 -37.40 55.31 36.44
N GLN A 335 -38.45 55.82 35.77
CA GLN A 335 -39.05 57.14 36.05
C GLN A 335 -40.15 57.54 35.02
N THR A 336 -41.08 58.34 35.53
CA THR A 336 -42.43 58.70 35.07
C THR A 336 -42.49 59.90 34.09
N PRO A 337 -43.68 60.29 33.56
CA PRO A 337 -43.88 60.78 32.18
C PRO A 337 -44.16 62.29 32.06
N LYS A 338 -44.10 62.83 30.82
CA LYS A 338 -44.70 64.14 30.45
C LYS A 338 -45.27 64.19 29.01
N THR A 339 -46.60 64.26 28.95
CA THR A 339 -47.47 65.17 28.16
C THR A 339 -47.07 65.68 26.77
N ALA A 340 -47.87 65.25 25.78
CA ALA A 340 -48.65 66.01 24.77
C ALA A 340 -48.12 67.33 24.18
N THR A 341 -48.29 67.49 22.84
CA THR A 341 -48.93 68.61 22.08
C THR A 341 -48.45 68.52 20.61
N ARG A 342 -49.24 68.07 19.62
CA ARG A 342 -50.32 68.74 18.83
C ARG A 342 -49.81 69.46 17.55
N GLY A 343 -50.48 69.16 16.44
CA GLY A 343 -50.54 69.96 15.20
C GLY A 343 -49.50 69.54 14.15
N GLY A 344 -49.78 69.42 12.85
CA GLY A 344 -50.95 69.65 12.00
C GLY A 344 -50.41 69.38 10.58
N ASP A 345 -51.05 68.50 9.80
CA ASP A 345 -52.16 68.77 8.88
C ASP A 345 -51.72 69.29 7.49
N ARG A 346 -52.40 68.75 6.48
CA ARG A 346 -52.43 69.04 5.02
C ARG A 346 -51.43 68.31 4.11
N ARG A 347 -51.79 67.85 2.90
CA ARG A 347 -53.04 67.47 2.17
C ARG A 347 -52.61 67.31 0.70
N GLY A 348 -53.31 66.47 -0.07
CA GLY A 348 -53.32 66.48 -1.54
C GLY A 348 -52.70 65.20 -2.14
N ASP A 349 -53.51 64.17 -2.38
CA ASP A 349 -54.22 63.89 -3.65
C ASP A 349 -53.26 63.21 -4.66
N ALA A 350 -53.34 61.89 -4.81
CA ALA A 350 -54.28 61.13 -5.64
C ALA A 350 -53.59 60.72 -6.94
N GLU A 351 -53.32 59.43 -7.11
CA GLU A 351 -53.64 58.71 -8.34
C GLU A 351 -53.47 57.20 -8.16
N GLN A 352 -54.50 56.51 -8.64
CA GLN A 352 -54.76 55.08 -8.56
C GLN A 352 -54.30 54.46 -9.88
N LYS A 353 -53.39 53.48 -9.86
CA LYS A 353 -53.38 52.43 -10.89
C LYS A 353 -52.55 51.20 -10.52
N ASP A 354 -53.17 50.08 -10.82
CA ASP A 354 -52.69 48.71 -10.65
C ASP A 354 -51.34 48.43 -11.32
N SER A 355 -50.50 47.67 -10.63
CA SER A 355 -49.66 46.66 -11.26
C SER A 355 -49.27 45.58 -10.25
N SER A 356 -50.10 44.55 -10.18
CA SER A 356 -49.70 43.19 -9.82
C SER A 356 -48.55 42.74 -10.74
N GLY A 357 -47.42 42.33 -10.17
CA GLY A 357 -46.38 41.62 -10.92
C GLY A 357 -44.95 41.88 -10.44
N ALA A 358 -44.26 40.80 -10.08
CA ALA A 358 -42.80 40.68 -9.98
C ALA A 358 -42.08 41.42 -8.82
N LYS A 359 -42.51 41.18 -7.57
CA LYS A 359 -41.54 40.89 -6.50
C LYS A 359 -41.44 39.36 -6.38
N GLU A 360 -40.85 38.72 -7.38
CA GLU A 360 -40.23 37.41 -7.16
C GLU A 360 -39.16 37.62 -6.09
N LYS A 361 -39.48 37.17 -4.87
CA LYS A 361 -38.49 36.95 -3.82
C LYS A 361 -37.38 36.12 -4.44
N ASN A 362 -36.21 36.72 -4.64
CA ASN A 362 -34.98 36.03 -5.02
C ASN A 362 -34.86 34.74 -4.20
N ALA A 363 -35.13 33.60 -4.85
CA ALA A 363 -35.02 32.29 -4.27
C ALA A 363 -33.57 32.10 -3.80
N ARG A 364 -33.35 32.06 -2.47
CA ARG A 364 -32.04 31.84 -1.87
C ARG A 364 -31.54 30.46 -2.32
N ARG A 365 -30.64 30.43 -3.32
CA ARG A 365 -29.94 29.20 -3.72
C ARG A 365 -28.96 28.83 -2.61
N PHE A 366 -28.89 27.54 -2.23
CA PHE A 366 -27.77 27.04 -1.42
C PHE A 366 -26.54 26.99 -2.33
N VAL A 367 -25.70 28.01 -2.24
CA VAL A 367 -24.49 28.14 -3.07
C VAL A 367 -23.32 27.47 -2.37
N THR A 368 -22.48 26.79 -3.14
CA THR A 368 -21.21 26.23 -2.65
C THR A 368 -20.36 27.33 -2.03
N PRO A 369 -19.79 27.13 -0.83
CA PRO A 369 -18.94 28.13 -0.19
C PRO A 369 -17.75 28.51 -1.07
N SER A 370 -17.55 29.81 -1.29
CA SER A 370 -16.49 30.33 -2.18
C SER A 370 -15.11 30.37 -1.52
N SER A 371 -15.06 30.52 -0.18
CA SER A 371 -13.82 30.65 0.58
C SER A 371 -14.05 30.37 2.07
N TYR A 372 -13.00 29.96 2.76
CA TYR A 372 -12.97 29.79 4.21
C TYR A 372 -11.84 30.60 4.85
N PRO A 373 -11.86 30.79 6.18
CA PRO A 373 -10.70 31.19 6.94
C PRO A 373 -9.44 30.36 6.64
N PRO A 374 -8.23 30.91 6.86
CA PRO A 374 -6.99 30.13 6.82
C PRO A 374 -7.09 28.90 7.73
N ILE A 375 -6.46 27.79 7.32
CA ILE A 375 -6.60 26.51 8.04
C ILE A 375 -6.07 26.59 9.48
N GLU A 376 -5.14 27.49 9.75
CA GLU A 376 -4.62 27.77 11.08
C GLU A 376 -5.71 28.20 12.06
N ALA A 377 -6.73 28.92 11.58
CA ALA A 377 -7.83 29.35 12.42
C ALA A 377 -8.60 28.15 13.01
N LEU A 378 -8.74 27.05 12.26
CA LEU A 378 -9.45 25.85 12.71
C LEU A 378 -8.82 25.22 13.96
N TRP A 379 -7.48 25.19 14.04
CA TRP A 379 -6.77 24.49 15.12
C TRP A 379 -6.08 25.41 16.13
N ARG A 380 -5.87 26.69 15.80
CA ARG A 380 -5.28 27.69 16.72
C ARG A 380 -6.31 28.54 17.46
N CYS A 381 -7.51 28.75 16.93
CA CYS A 381 -8.52 29.56 17.60
C CYS A 381 -9.40 28.72 18.53
N GLU A 382 -9.67 29.21 19.74
CA GLU A 382 -10.52 28.50 20.72
C GLU A 382 -11.97 28.40 20.27
N GLU A 383 -12.43 29.41 19.52
CA GLU A 383 -13.76 29.47 18.89
C GLU A 383 -14.06 28.24 18.02
N ASN A 384 -13.03 27.65 17.40
CA ASN A 384 -13.17 26.49 16.52
C ASN A 384 -12.97 25.14 17.20
N LEU A 385 -12.70 25.10 18.52
CA LEU A 385 -12.36 23.86 19.21
C LEU A 385 -13.48 22.81 19.14
N ALA A 386 -14.74 23.25 19.17
CA ALA A 386 -15.91 22.39 19.02
C ALA A 386 -15.95 21.76 17.61
N LEU A 387 -15.70 22.55 16.57
CA LEU A 387 -15.67 22.09 15.18
C LEU A 387 -14.48 21.16 14.91
N LEU A 388 -13.31 21.45 15.49
CA LEU A 388 -12.14 20.59 15.45
C LEU A 388 -12.43 19.21 16.07
N LYS A 389 -13.15 19.20 17.21
CA LYS A 389 -13.57 17.96 17.88
C LYS A 389 -14.53 17.15 17.02
N ILE A 390 -15.47 17.80 16.33
CA ILE A 390 -16.39 17.16 15.37
C ILE A 390 -15.63 16.55 14.20
N LEU A 391 -14.66 17.28 13.64
CA LEU A 391 -13.84 16.80 12.53
C LEU A 391 -13.10 15.49 12.89
N LEU A 392 -12.39 15.48 14.01
CA LEU A 392 -11.68 14.30 14.50
C LEU A 392 -12.63 13.14 14.81
N PHE A 393 -13.78 13.45 15.43
CA PHE A 393 -14.79 12.46 15.70
C PHE A 393 -15.31 11.80 14.41
N GLY A 394 -15.58 12.60 13.38
CA GLY A 394 -16.05 12.13 12.08
C GLY A 394 -15.04 11.19 11.40
N GLU A 395 -13.77 11.57 11.41
CA GLU A 395 -12.66 10.76 10.87
C GLU A 395 -12.49 9.41 11.58
N PHE A 396 -12.71 9.36 12.89
CA PHE A 396 -12.46 8.16 13.67
C PHE A 396 -13.70 7.29 13.85
N ASN A 397 -14.91 7.80 13.75
CA ASN A 397 -16.09 7.04 14.18
C ASN A 397 -17.16 6.88 13.10
N LEU A 398 -17.18 7.72 12.06
CA LEU A 398 -18.23 7.68 11.04
C LEU A 398 -17.84 6.82 9.82
N ILE A 399 -16.78 6.00 9.91
CA ILE A 399 -16.35 5.11 8.81
C ILE A 399 -17.07 3.76 8.93
N VAL A 400 -17.71 3.33 7.85
CA VAL A 400 -18.52 2.10 7.77
C VAL A 400 -18.08 1.29 6.55
N SER A 401 -18.18 -0.04 6.61
CA SER A 401 -17.76 -0.99 5.58
C SER A 401 -18.72 -1.11 4.37
N GLU A 402 -19.47 -0.06 4.04
CA GLU A 402 -20.41 -0.10 2.92
C GLU A 402 -19.69 0.11 1.58
N ASN A 403 -20.18 -0.57 0.52
CA ASN A 403 -19.72 -0.31 -0.83
C ASN A 403 -20.45 0.89 -1.41
N LEU A 404 -19.78 2.03 -1.39
CA LEU A 404 -20.29 3.32 -1.88
C LEU A 404 -20.74 3.32 -3.33
N PHE A 405 -20.10 2.51 -4.17
CA PHE A 405 -20.39 2.51 -5.61
C PHE A 405 -21.71 1.82 -5.94
N VAL A 406 -22.37 1.21 -4.95
CA VAL A 406 -23.78 0.82 -5.06
C VAL A 406 -24.68 2.06 -5.01
N LYS A 407 -24.34 3.04 -4.14
CA LYS A 407 -25.09 4.29 -3.97
C LYS A 407 -24.71 5.33 -5.01
N PHE A 408 -23.43 5.48 -5.36
CA PHE A 408 -22.93 6.42 -6.37
C PHE A 408 -22.17 5.68 -7.47
N PRO A 409 -22.87 4.98 -8.38
CA PRO A 409 -22.21 4.15 -9.40
C PRO A 409 -21.35 4.97 -10.37
N SER A 410 -21.83 6.14 -10.78
CA SER A 410 -21.12 7.04 -11.71
C SER A 410 -19.85 7.64 -11.12
N ALA A 411 -19.73 7.71 -9.79
CA ALA A 411 -18.56 8.28 -9.12
C ALA A 411 -17.37 7.31 -9.05
N HIS A 412 -17.55 6.02 -9.36
CA HIS A 412 -16.49 5.02 -9.27
C HIS A 412 -15.24 5.41 -10.08
N ALA A 413 -15.41 5.63 -11.39
CA ALA A 413 -14.33 5.97 -12.31
C ALA A 413 -13.66 7.33 -12.01
N PHE A 414 -14.34 8.21 -11.27
CA PHE A 414 -13.80 9.51 -10.88
C PHE A 414 -12.97 9.44 -9.59
N LEU A 415 -13.42 8.64 -8.62
CA LEU A 415 -12.72 8.47 -7.34
C LEU A 415 -11.55 7.49 -7.43
N THR A 416 -11.76 6.39 -8.13
CA THR A 416 -10.76 5.34 -8.39
C THR A 416 -10.49 5.26 -9.89
N ARG A 417 -9.76 4.23 -10.35
CA ARG A 417 -9.53 4.05 -11.79
C ARG A 417 -10.78 3.46 -12.45
N PRO A 418 -11.14 3.90 -13.67
CA PRO A 418 -12.20 3.26 -14.44
C PRO A 418 -11.86 1.80 -14.74
N TYR A 419 -12.88 0.98 -14.97
CA TYR A 419 -12.67 -0.38 -15.45
C TYR A 419 -12.11 -0.34 -16.88
N SER A 420 -11.07 -1.14 -17.17
CA SER A 420 -10.47 -1.20 -18.51
C SER A 420 -11.39 -1.84 -19.56
N THR A 421 -12.44 -2.53 -19.11
CA THR A 421 -13.51 -3.11 -19.94
C THR A 421 -14.62 -2.10 -20.25
N GLU A 422 -14.64 -0.94 -19.59
CA GLU A 422 -15.55 0.15 -19.89
C GLU A 422 -14.93 1.12 -20.91
N SER A 423 -15.71 1.50 -21.91
CA SER A 423 -15.37 2.57 -22.84
C SER A 423 -16.02 3.86 -22.37
N SER A 424 -15.26 4.78 -21.77
CA SER A 424 -15.69 6.17 -21.63
C SER A 424 -15.51 6.86 -22.98
N GLY A 425 -16.53 7.58 -23.44
CA GLY A 425 -16.46 8.32 -24.70
C GLY A 425 -15.43 9.44 -24.59
N GLY A 426 -14.23 9.19 -25.11
CA GLY A 426 -13.11 10.13 -25.12
C GLY A 426 -12.90 10.72 -26.51
N ALA A 427 -11.98 11.68 -26.66
CA ALA A 427 -11.69 12.40 -27.90
C ALA A 427 -11.26 11.54 -29.12
N ILE A 428 -11.14 10.22 -28.97
CA ILE A 428 -10.87 9.24 -30.04
C ILE A 428 -12.18 8.51 -30.46
N ASP A 429 -13.34 8.98 -29.99
CA ASP A 429 -14.64 8.49 -30.39
C ASP A 429 -14.87 8.75 -31.89
N GLY A 430 -14.62 7.71 -32.68
CA GLY A 430 -14.88 7.69 -34.12
C GLY A 430 -13.74 7.16 -34.98
N ALA A 431 -12.51 7.09 -34.47
CA ALA A 431 -11.37 6.57 -35.24
C ALA A 431 -11.31 5.04 -35.19
N SER A 432 -11.04 4.40 -36.34
CA SER A 432 -10.84 2.95 -36.42
C SER A 432 -9.46 2.55 -35.86
N LEU A 433 -9.31 1.30 -35.40
CA LEU A 433 -8.02 0.84 -34.86
C LEU A 433 -6.94 0.86 -35.94
N ALA A 434 -7.30 0.56 -37.19
CA ALA A 434 -6.40 0.68 -38.32
C ALA A 434 -5.88 2.11 -38.51
N HIS A 435 -6.70 3.13 -38.27
CA HIS A 435 -6.29 4.53 -38.33
C HIS A 435 -5.27 4.87 -37.23
N VAL A 436 -5.51 4.47 -35.99
CA VAL A 436 -4.59 4.70 -34.86
C VAL A 436 -3.22 4.03 -35.11
N ILE A 437 -3.21 2.84 -35.72
CA ILE A 437 -1.94 2.18 -36.07
C ILE A 437 -1.26 2.92 -37.24
N ALA A 438 -2.01 3.45 -38.20
CA ALA A 438 -1.46 4.25 -39.29
C ALA A 438 -0.79 5.54 -38.77
N GLU A 439 -1.41 6.23 -37.80
CA GLU A 439 -0.80 7.39 -37.14
C GLU A 439 0.54 7.03 -36.47
N LYS A 440 0.58 5.92 -35.72
CA LYS A 440 1.82 5.46 -35.07
C LYS A 440 2.90 5.01 -36.05
N ARG A 441 2.52 4.51 -37.23
CA ARG A 441 3.46 4.16 -38.31
C ARG A 441 4.07 5.40 -38.97
N GLY A 442 3.39 6.54 -38.86
CA GLY A 442 3.76 7.76 -39.55
C GLY A 442 3.71 7.62 -41.07
N HIS A 443 4.18 8.65 -41.77
CA HIS A 443 4.18 8.70 -43.23
C HIS A 443 5.40 8.02 -43.88
N LEU A 444 6.39 7.59 -43.09
CA LEU A 444 7.62 6.94 -43.57
C LEU A 444 7.44 5.47 -43.93
N LEU A 445 6.33 4.86 -43.50
CA LEU A 445 5.96 3.49 -43.83
C LEU A 445 4.71 3.49 -44.70
N PRO A 446 4.55 2.53 -45.63
CA PRO A 446 3.34 2.45 -46.43
C PRO A 446 2.11 2.23 -45.54
N PRO A 447 0.95 2.83 -45.91
CA PRO A 447 -0.30 2.56 -45.23
C PRO A 447 -0.67 1.09 -45.37
N PHE A 448 -1.51 0.58 -44.46
CA PHE A 448 -1.96 -0.80 -44.57
C PHE A 448 -2.73 -1.03 -45.88
N PRO A 449 -2.54 -2.19 -46.52
CA PRO A 449 -3.50 -2.66 -47.51
C PRO A 449 -4.90 -2.65 -46.90
N ARG A 450 -5.91 -2.17 -47.64
CA ARG A 450 -7.29 -2.03 -47.13
C ARG A 450 -7.83 -3.33 -46.52
N ASN A 451 -7.46 -4.49 -47.07
CA ASN A 451 -7.84 -5.79 -46.52
C ASN A 451 -7.31 -6.04 -45.09
N VAL A 452 -6.08 -5.63 -44.82
CA VAL A 452 -5.47 -5.75 -43.47
C VAL A 452 -6.12 -4.74 -42.53
N ALA A 453 -6.40 -3.52 -43.00
CA ALA A 453 -7.13 -2.53 -42.22
C ALA A 453 -8.53 -3.03 -41.82
N PHE A 454 -9.30 -3.60 -42.76
CA PHE A 454 -10.60 -4.21 -42.46
C PHE A 454 -10.49 -5.39 -41.49
N ALA A 455 -9.46 -6.23 -41.61
CA ALA A 455 -9.25 -7.35 -40.68
C ALA A 455 -8.91 -6.86 -39.26
N ILE A 456 -8.09 -5.81 -39.13
CA ILE A 456 -7.76 -5.16 -37.86
C ILE A 456 -9.03 -4.57 -37.24
N ASP A 457 -9.83 -3.86 -38.02
CA ASP A 457 -11.06 -3.25 -37.53
C ASP A 457 -12.12 -4.30 -37.16
N GLY A 458 -12.19 -5.42 -37.91
CA GLY A 458 -12.98 -6.59 -37.53
C GLY A 458 -12.57 -7.14 -36.15
N ARG A 459 -11.25 -7.29 -35.91
CA ARG A 459 -10.73 -7.70 -34.59
C ARG A 459 -11.01 -6.67 -33.50
N ALA A 460 -10.97 -5.38 -33.80
CA ALA A 460 -11.30 -4.33 -32.84
C ALA A 460 -12.76 -4.43 -32.38
N GLN A 461 -13.69 -4.71 -33.29
CA GLN A 461 -15.11 -4.93 -32.94
C GLN A 461 -15.31 -6.21 -32.13
N ASP A 462 -14.61 -7.30 -32.47
CA ASP A 462 -14.67 -8.53 -31.68
C ASP A 462 -14.14 -8.34 -30.26
N LEU A 463 -13.04 -7.59 -30.10
CA LEU A 463 -12.51 -7.24 -28.77
C LEU A 463 -13.48 -6.36 -27.98
N ARG A 464 -14.14 -5.39 -28.62
CA ARG A 464 -15.18 -4.56 -27.99
C ARG A 464 -16.35 -5.42 -27.49
N ARG A 465 -16.82 -6.38 -28.29
CA ARG A 465 -17.87 -7.33 -27.88
C ARG A 465 -17.42 -8.20 -26.70
N LEU A 466 -16.16 -8.65 -26.70
CA LEU A 466 -15.61 -9.42 -25.57
C LEU A 466 -15.54 -8.57 -24.29
N GLN A 467 -15.08 -7.32 -24.37
CA GLN A 467 -15.05 -6.41 -23.22
C GLN A 467 -16.44 -6.18 -22.64
N GLN A 468 -17.43 -5.90 -23.49
CA GLN A 468 -18.82 -5.71 -23.06
C GLN A 468 -19.42 -6.98 -22.44
N LYS A 469 -19.12 -8.15 -23.02
CA LYS A 469 -19.59 -9.45 -22.50
C LYS A 469 -19.01 -9.75 -21.12
N HIS A 470 -17.71 -9.57 -20.94
CA HIS A 470 -16.99 -9.99 -19.73
C HIS A 470 -16.99 -8.95 -18.60
N HIS A 471 -17.37 -7.70 -18.86
CA HIS A 471 -17.30 -6.62 -17.86
C HIS A 471 -17.95 -6.97 -16.51
N ARG A 472 -19.19 -7.47 -16.49
CA ARG A 472 -19.88 -7.83 -15.23
C ARG A 472 -19.34 -9.12 -14.62
N ASP A 473 -19.13 -10.13 -15.46
CA ASP A 473 -18.69 -11.45 -15.02
C ASP A 473 -17.29 -11.38 -14.37
N ASP A 474 -16.38 -10.58 -14.93
CA ASP A 474 -15.03 -10.39 -14.39
C ASP A 474 -15.07 -9.69 -13.02
N ILE A 475 -15.92 -8.67 -12.82
CA ILE A 475 -16.07 -7.97 -11.54
C ILE A 475 -16.58 -8.93 -10.46
N VAL A 476 -17.66 -9.66 -10.74
CA VAL A 476 -18.27 -10.59 -9.78
C VAL A 476 -17.32 -11.76 -9.48
N SER A 477 -16.73 -12.36 -10.52
CA SER A 477 -15.80 -13.49 -10.37
C SER A 477 -14.58 -13.08 -9.57
N PHE A 478 -14.03 -11.89 -9.80
CA PHE A 478 -12.88 -11.38 -9.08
C PHE A 478 -13.19 -11.15 -7.59
N GLN A 479 -14.33 -10.53 -7.27
CA GLN A 479 -14.75 -10.35 -5.88
C GLN A 479 -15.02 -11.68 -5.16
N THR A 480 -15.61 -12.66 -5.86
CA THR A 480 -15.82 -14.01 -5.30
C THR A 480 -14.49 -14.72 -5.10
N LEU A 481 -13.57 -14.62 -6.05
CA LEU A 481 -12.22 -15.20 -5.97
C LEU A 481 -11.49 -14.66 -4.74
N LEU A 482 -11.52 -13.34 -4.52
CA LEU A 482 -10.91 -12.70 -3.36
C LEU A 482 -11.56 -13.10 -2.03
N ARG A 483 -12.82 -13.57 -2.00
CA ARG A 483 -13.51 -14.01 -0.77
C ARG A 483 -13.46 -15.53 -0.56
N SER A 484 -13.01 -16.29 -1.55
CA SER A 484 -13.04 -17.75 -1.52
C SER A 484 -12.01 -18.35 -0.55
N THR A 485 -12.26 -19.58 -0.10
CA THR A 485 -11.34 -20.35 0.76
C THR A 485 -9.99 -20.67 0.08
N HIS A 486 -9.87 -20.47 -1.24
CA HIS A 486 -8.60 -20.58 -1.94
C HIS A 486 -7.55 -19.58 -1.44
N VAL A 487 -7.98 -18.48 -0.80
CA VAL A 487 -7.07 -17.53 -0.14
C VAL A 487 -6.41 -18.16 1.09
N ASP A 488 -7.11 -19.05 1.81
CA ASP A 488 -6.56 -19.76 2.98
C ASP A 488 -5.59 -20.87 2.55
N ASP A 489 -5.87 -21.56 1.44
CA ASP A 489 -5.03 -22.62 0.88
C ASP A 489 -3.76 -22.07 0.20
N HIS A 490 -3.87 -20.92 -0.48
CA HIS A 490 -2.79 -20.27 -1.22
C HIS A 490 -2.72 -18.76 -0.95
N PRO A 491 -2.34 -18.35 0.28
CA PRO A 491 -2.33 -16.95 0.68
C PRO A 491 -1.37 -16.09 -0.15
N SER A 492 -0.34 -16.67 -0.77
CA SER A 492 0.56 -15.93 -1.65
C SER A 492 -0.06 -15.49 -2.98
N THR A 493 -1.22 -16.03 -3.37
CA THR A 493 -1.79 -15.83 -4.72
C THR A 493 -2.81 -14.69 -4.74
N PHE A 494 -3.60 -14.54 -3.68
CA PHE A 494 -4.73 -13.59 -3.62
C PHE A 494 -4.80 -12.80 -2.31
N SER A 495 -3.66 -12.61 -1.64
CA SER A 495 -3.57 -11.78 -0.42
C SER A 495 -2.80 -10.50 -0.67
N SER A 496 -3.27 -9.44 -0.03
CA SER A 496 -2.64 -8.13 0.01
C SER A 496 -2.92 -7.49 1.37
N TYR A 497 -2.43 -6.27 1.55
CA TYR A 497 -2.74 -5.50 2.75
C TYR A 497 -4.18 -4.97 2.78
N SER A 498 -4.78 -4.62 1.64
CA SER A 498 -6.03 -3.84 1.60
C SER A 498 -6.99 -4.11 0.44
N ASP A 499 -7.06 -5.34 -0.10
CA ASP A 499 -8.09 -5.74 -1.08
C ASP A 499 -9.45 -6.05 -0.43
N TRP A 500 -10.04 -5.05 0.21
CA TRP A 500 -11.34 -5.14 0.85
C TRP A 500 -12.49 -5.02 -0.17
N SER A 501 -13.66 -5.60 0.16
CA SER A 501 -14.87 -5.39 -0.65
C SER A 501 -15.49 -4.00 -0.46
N TYR A 502 -15.05 -3.27 0.55
CA TYR A 502 -15.53 -1.93 0.90
C TYR A 502 -14.45 -0.89 0.62
N PHE A 503 -14.86 0.36 0.45
CA PHE A 503 -13.93 1.47 0.25
C PHE A 503 -13.58 2.10 1.59
N ASN A 504 -12.29 2.38 1.81
CA ASN A 504 -11.82 3.09 3.00
C ASN A 504 -11.04 4.35 2.59
N PRO A 505 -11.55 5.57 2.86
CA PRO A 505 -10.85 6.81 2.51
C PRO A 505 -9.58 7.05 3.34
N ARG A 506 -9.39 6.29 4.43
CA ARG A 506 -8.20 6.35 5.30
C ARG A 506 -7.26 5.17 5.11
N ALA A 507 -7.47 4.37 4.06
CA ALA A 507 -6.62 3.22 3.75
C ALA A 507 -5.13 3.61 3.79
N VAL A 508 -4.34 2.84 4.52
CA VAL A 508 -2.91 3.08 4.71
C VAL A 508 -2.18 2.79 3.41
N ARG A 509 -1.15 3.60 3.14
CA ARG A 509 -0.26 3.40 2.01
C ARG A 509 0.44 2.05 2.11
N ALA A 510 0.42 1.27 1.03
CA ALA A 510 0.98 -0.07 1.01
C ALA A 510 2.47 -0.09 1.39
N GLU A 511 3.21 0.97 1.05
CA GLU A 511 4.64 1.11 1.34
C GLU A 511 4.95 1.15 2.85
N GLU A 512 4.05 1.70 3.67
CA GLU A 512 4.21 1.76 5.12
C GLU A 512 4.15 0.35 5.73
N ARG A 513 3.19 -0.47 5.26
CA ARG A 513 3.04 -1.88 5.68
C ARG A 513 4.17 -2.75 5.14
N ASP A 514 4.60 -2.53 3.90
CA ASP A 514 5.74 -3.24 3.30
C ASP A 514 7.04 -2.96 4.05
N ARG A 515 7.30 -1.71 4.43
CA ARG A 515 8.48 -1.34 5.24
C ARG A 515 8.52 -2.09 6.56
N LEU A 516 7.39 -2.16 7.27
CA LEU A 516 7.29 -2.93 8.52
C LEU A 516 7.45 -4.43 8.29
N THR A 517 6.87 -4.95 7.20
CA THR A 517 6.98 -6.36 6.83
C THR A 517 8.43 -6.74 6.53
N ARG A 518 9.18 -5.91 5.78
CA ARG A 518 10.61 -6.12 5.54
C ARG A 518 11.43 -6.12 6.83
N LYS A 519 11.20 -5.14 7.72
CA LYS A 519 11.85 -5.09 9.06
C LYS A 519 11.58 -6.38 9.85
N GLY A 520 10.33 -6.86 9.84
CA GLY A 520 9.98 -8.11 10.52
C GLY A 520 10.60 -9.36 9.88
N ILE A 521 10.72 -9.42 8.55
CA ILE A 521 11.40 -10.54 7.86
C ILE A 521 12.90 -10.56 8.19
N GLU A 522 13.55 -9.40 8.27
CA GLU A 522 14.95 -9.28 8.69
C GLU A 522 15.12 -9.79 10.14
N ALA A 523 14.25 -9.36 11.05
CA ALA A 523 14.26 -9.84 12.44
C ALA A 523 13.99 -11.35 12.54
N LEU A 524 13.09 -11.92 11.72
CA LEU A 524 12.88 -13.38 11.67
C LEU A 524 14.14 -14.13 11.24
N LYS A 525 14.88 -13.62 10.24
CA LYS A 525 16.15 -14.23 9.80
C LYS A 525 17.22 -14.14 10.89
N GLU A 526 17.28 -13.02 11.61
CA GLU A 526 18.20 -12.85 12.73
C GLU A 526 17.86 -13.82 13.87
N TYR A 527 16.58 -13.96 14.21
CA TYR A 527 16.10 -14.91 15.22
C TYR A 527 16.48 -16.36 14.88
N ASP A 528 16.32 -16.74 13.60
CA ASP A 528 16.66 -18.07 13.12
C ASP A 528 18.18 -18.30 13.15
N SER A 529 18.98 -17.31 12.75
CA SER A 529 20.45 -17.39 12.78
C SER A 529 21.02 -17.70 14.18
N ALA A 530 20.36 -17.21 15.22
CA ALA A 530 20.77 -17.45 16.60
C ALA A 530 20.60 -18.91 17.06
N THR A 531 19.81 -19.72 16.34
CA THR A 531 19.60 -21.14 16.66
C THR A 531 20.91 -21.93 16.65
N GLU A 532 21.77 -21.72 15.63
CA GLU A 532 23.06 -22.40 15.50
C GLU A 532 24.12 -21.89 16.50
N GLU A 533 23.88 -20.72 17.11
CA GLU A 533 24.74 -20.13 18.13
C GLU A 533 24.39 -20.61 19.55
N ILE A 534 23.11 -20.76 19.85
CA ILE A 534 22.61 -21.24 21.15
C ILE A 534 22.75 -22.76 21.27
N TYR A 535 22.45 -23.48 20.18
CA TYR A 535 22.52 -24.93 20.12
C TYR A 535 23.73 -25.41 19.33
N ARG A 536 24.03 -26.70 19.43
CA ARG A 536 25.11 -27.37 18.68
C ARG A 536 24.70 -28.78 18.29
N ARG A 537 25.32 -29.31 17.24
CA ARG A 537 25.25 -30.74 16.92
C ARG A 537 25.99 -31.57 17.98
N SER A 538 25.81 -32.89 17.94
CA SER A 538 26.56 -33.79 18.80
C SER A 538 28.07 -33.62 18.57
N PHE A 539 28.87 -33.97 19.58
CA PHE A 539 30.32 -33.88 19.46
C PHE A 539 30.85 -34.86 18.39
N GLU A 540 30.35 -36.09 18.40
CA GLU A 540 30.73 -37.16 17.48
C GLU A 540 30.37 -36.81 16.02
N ASP A 541 29.21 -36.18 15.78
CA ASP A 541 28.83 -35.72 14.42
C ASP A 541 29.80 -34.65 13.90
N ALA A 542 30.26 -33.76 14.78
CA ALA A 542 31.22 -32.73 14.41
C ALA A 542 32.61 -33.33 14.12
N GLU A 543 33.04 -34.32 14.91
CA GLU A 543 34.27 -35.07 14.67
C GLU A 543 34.20 -35.85 13.36
N ALA A 544 33.11 -36.59 13.12
CA ALA A 544 32.85 -37.30 11.88
C ALA A 544 32.80 -36.34 10.67
N SER A 545 32.23 -35.15 10.82
CA SER A 545 32.27 -34.11 9.80
C SER A 545 33.70 -33.64 9.50
N ASN A 546 34.55 -33.52 10.52
CA ASN A 546 35.93 -33.07 10.36
C ASN A 546 36.86 -34.13 9.74
N CYS A 547 36.44 -35.40 9.68
CA CYS A 547 37.11 -36.44 8.89
C CYS A 547 37.09 -36.11 7.39
N ARG A 548 36.09 -35.36 6.91
CA ARG A 548 36.06 -34.83 5.54
C ARG A 548 36.59 -33.40 5.54
N ARG A 549 37.86 -33.25 5.19
CA ARG A 549 38.47 -31.92 5.08
C ARG A 549 37.94 -31.17 3.85
N VAL A 550 37.76 -29.88 4.04
CA VAL A 550 37.49 -28.94 2.95
C VAL A 550 38.76 -28.81 2.13
N THR A 551 38.70 -29.18 0.86
CA THR A 551 39.81 -29.09 -0.10
C THR A 551 39.43 -28.10 -1.19
N GLU A 552 40.39 -27.26 -1.58
CA GLU A 552 40.14 -26.17 -2.54
C GLU A 552 39.62 -26.67 -3.89
N ALA A 553 40.11 -27.81 -4.37
CA ALA A 553 39.76 -28.34 -5.69
C ALA A 553 38.43 -29.13 -5.75
N GLY A 554 37.86 -29.56 -4.61
CA GLY A 554 36.77 -30.55 -4.64
C GLY A 554 35.56 -30.25 -3.75
N ASN A 555 35.79 -29.76 -2.53
CA ASN A 555 34.73 -29.63 -1.52
C ASN A 555 34.40 -28.17 -1.16
N THR A 556 34.93 -27.21 -1.93
CA THR A 556 34.67 -25.77 -1.77
C THR A 556 33.87 -25.26 -2.96
N PHE A 557 32.94 -24.34 -2.73
CA PHE A 557 32.27 -23.65 -3.84
C PHE A 557 33.28 -22.86 -4.68
N PRO A 558 33.12 -22.82 -6.02
CA PRO A 558 34.03 -22.08 -6.87
C PRO A 558 33.97 -20.58 -6.56
N PRO A 559 35.08 -19.83 -6.73
CA PRO A 559 35.13 -18.40 -6.40
C PRO A 559 34.26 -17.53 -7.31
N TYR A 560 33.87 -18.03 -8.48
CA TYR A 560 33.08 -17.34 -9.50
C TYR A 560 31.58 -17.63 -9.40
N LEU A 561 31.04 -17.66 -8.16
CA LEU A 561 29.60 -17.78 -7.95
C LEU A 561 28.86 -16.65 -8.68
N PRO A 562 27.64 -16.93 -9.20
CA PRO A 562 26.87 -15.93 -9.91
C PRO A 562 26.51 -14.80 -8.94
N THR A 563 27.17 -13.67 -9.11
CA THR A 563 26.90 -12.44 -8.36
C THR A 563 26.83 -11.28 -9.35
N LEU A 564 25.97 -10.30 -9.08
CA LEU A 564 25.82 -9.17 -10.00
C LEU A 564 27.15 -8.41 -10.25
N PRO A 565 27.99 -8.13 -9.23
CA PRO A 565 29.28 -7.50 -9.44
C PRO A 565 30.24 -8.30 -10.32
N HIS A 566 30.22 -9.64 -10.24
CA HIS A 566 31.00 -10.53 -11.11
C HIS A 566 30.63 -10.36 -12.59
N PHE A 567 29.34 -10.30 -12.93
CA PHE A 567 28.95 -10.06 -14.32
C PHE A 567 29.22 -8.63 -14.77
N VAL A 568 29.07 -7.63 -13.89
CA VAL A 568 29.46 -6.24 -14.21
C VAL A 568 30.96 -6.15 -14.51
N SER A 569 31.81 -6.82 -13.71
CA SER A 569 33.25 -6.82 -13.94
C SER A 569 33.64 -7.55 -15.21
N ILE A 570 33.02 -8.70 -15.54
CA ILE A 570 33.23 -9.40 -16.81
C ILE A 570 32.92 -8.51 -18.01
N ILE A 571 31.80 -7.78 -17.98
CA ILE A 571 31.41 -6.89 -19.08
C ILE A 571 32.35 -5.69 -19.17
N LYS A 572 32.67 -5.05 -18.03
CA LYS A 572 33.57 -3.89 -17.98
C LYS A 572 35.03 -4.23 -18.30
N LYS A 573 35.44 -5.48 -18.12
CA LYS A 573 36.78 -5.98 -18.48
C LYS A 573 37.00 -5.99 -19.99
N ASP A 574 35.93 -5.94 -20.78
CA ASP A 574 36.04 -5.87 -22.24
C ASP A 574 36.80 -4.59 -22.66
N PRO A 575 37.82 -4.70 -23.54
CA PRO A 575 38.69 -3.58 -23.87
C PRO A 575 37.92 -2.38 -24.47
N HIS A 576 36.93 -2.64 -25.33
CA HIS A 576 36.12 -1.59 -25.95
C HIS A 576 35.20 -0.91 -24.94
N ILE A 577 34.60 -1.68 -24.01
CA ILE A 577 33.76 -1.14 -22.94
C ILE A 577 34.58 -0.31 -21.96
N SER A 578 35.74 -0.82 -21.53
CA SER A 578 36.67 -0.12 -20.64
C SER A 578 37.13 1.19 -21.29
N PHE A 579 37.53 1.14 -22.56
CA PHE A 579 37.95 2.32 -23.30
C PHE A 579 36.84 3.35 -23.41
N LEU A 580 35.61 2.95 -23.78
CA LEU A 580 34.47 3.87 -23.83
C LEU A 580 34.15 4.48 -22.47
N SER A 581 34.26 3.71 -21.38
CA SER A 581 33.96 4.18 -20.02
C SER A 581 34.94 5.23 -19.51
N HIS A 582 36.20 5.20 -19.97
CA HIS A 582 37.28 6.01 -19.39
C HIS A 582 37.84 7.08 -20.35
N VAL A 583 37.83 6.82 -21.66
CA VAL A 583 38.48 7.66 -22.67
C VAL A 583 37.52 8.02 -23.80
N GLY A 584 36.74 7.04 -24.28
CA GLY A 584 35.93 7.14 -25.48
C GLY A 584 34.77 8.12 -25.36
N LEU A 585 34.02 8.11 -24.25
CA LEU A 585 32.95 9.08 -24.01
C LEU A 585 33.51 10.41 -23.48
N SER A 586 32.90 11.53 -23.88
CA SER A 586 33.24 12.86 -23.36
C SER A 586 33.04 12.93 -21.86
N GLU A 587 33.91 13.63 -21.14
CA GLU A 587 33.91 13.62 -19.67
C GLU A 587 32.53 13.96 -19.07
N LYS A 588 32.12 13.17 -18.07
CA LYS A 588 30.77 13.23 -17.46
C LYS A 588 30.39 14.63 -16.95
N LEU A 589 31.37 15.40 -16.49
CA LEU A 589 31.16 16.75 -15.95
C LEU A 589 31.28 17.86 -17.00
N ALA A 590 31.77 17.54 -18.21
CA ALA A 590 32.00 18.54 -19.25
C ALA A 590 30.70 19.02 -19.91
N SER A 591 29.68 18.16 -20.03
CA SER A 591 28.38 18.57 -20.59
C SER A 591 27.20 17.71 -20.10
N ALA A 592 25.99 18.24 -20.21
CA ALA A 592 24.77 17.51 -19.88
C ALA A 592 24.57 16.28 -20.80
N GLU A 593 24.89 16.42 -22.10
CA GLU A 593 24.83 15.31 -23.06
C GLU A 593 25.82 14.20 -22.72
N ALA A 594 27.05 14.56 -22.33
CA ALA A 594 28.05 13.62 -21.87
C ALA A 594 27.59 12.85 -20.62
N ALA A 595 26.96 13.55 -19.66
CA ALA A 595 26.38 12.93 -18.49
C ALA A 595 25.24 11.94 -18.83
N VAL A 596 24.39 12.27 -19.80
CA VAL A 596 23.33 11.39 -20.29
C VAL A 596 23.90 10.14 -20.95
N LYS A 597 24.90 10.30 -21.84
CA LYS A 597 25.60 9.17 -22.48
C LYS A 597 26.26 8.24 -21.46
N HIS A 598 26.93 8.79 -20.45
CA HIS A 598 27.52 8.02 -19.35
C HIS A 598 26.46 7.22 -18.57
N ARG A 599 25.36 7.87 -18.17
CA ARG A 599 24.26 7.18 -17.45
C ARG A 599 23.62 6.09 -18.29
N GLU A 600 23.43 6.35 -19.58
CA GLU A 600 22.88 5.37 -20.51
C GLU A 600 23.81 4.17 -20.69
N PHE A 601 25.11 4.41 -20.84
CA PHE A 601 26.12 3.36 -20.97
C PHE A 601 26.16 2.47 -19.73
N GLU A 602 26.26 3.06 -18.53
CA GLU A 602 26.23 2.34 -17.27
C GLU A 602 24.93 1.54 -17.09
N ARG A 603 23.79 2.13 -17.47
CA ARG A 603 22.48 1.45 -17.44
C ARG A 603 22.44 0.24 -18.37
N ARG A 604 22.96 0.34 -19.59
CA ARG A 604 22.99 -0.78 -20.56
C ARG A 604 23.91 -1.91 -20.08
N ILE A 605 25.08 -1.58 -19.50
CA ILE A 605 25.96 -2.56 -18.83
C ILE A 605 25.22 -3.27 -17.70
N TYR A 606 24.55 -2.52 -16.83
CA TYR A 606 23.80 -3.07 -15.70
C TYR A 606 22.65 -3.99 -16.15
N GLN A 607 21.92 -3.61 -17.21
CA GLN A 607 20.84 -4.43 -17.77
C GLN A 607 21.35 -5.77 -18.30
N LEU A 608 22.48 -5.77 -19.02
CA LEU A 608 23.11 -7.00 -19.50
C LEU A 608 23.62 -7.85 -18.33
N ALA A 609 24.31 -7.25 -17.36
CA ALA A 609 24.81 -7.96 -16.17
C ALA A 609 23.67 -8.62 -15.38
N ARG A 610 22.55 -7.92 -15.18
CA ARG A 610 21.37 -8.46 -14.50
C ARG A 610 20.73 -9.60 -15.28
N ALA A 611 20.67 -9.51 -16.60
CA ALA A 611 20.14 -10.58 -17.44
C ALA A 611 21.03 -11.84 -17.39
N LEU A 612 22.35 -11.68 -17.45
CA LEU A 612 23.30 -12.79 -17.29
C LEU A 612 23.19 -13.42 -15.90
N TYR A 613 23.14 -12.59 -14.86
CA TYR A 613 22.96 -13.04 -13.47
C TYR A 613 21.71 -13.89 -13.28
N HIS A 614 20.55 -13.46 -13.76
CA HIS A 614 19.32 -14.25 -13.65
C HIS A 614 19.35 -15.52 -14.53
N THR A 615 20.07 -15.50 -15.66
CA THR A 615 20.28 -16.69 -16.47
C THR A 615 21.14 -17.71 -15.72
N ALA A 616 22.18 -17.26 -15.03
CA ALA A 616 23.07 -18.10 -14.23
C ALA A 616 22.37 -18.73 -13.03
N LEU A 617 21.56 -17.97 -12.28
CA LEU A 617 20.81 -18.51 -11.15
C LEU A 617 19.85 -19.66 -11.55
N GLU A 618 19.19 -19.51 -12.71
CA GLU A 618 18.18 -20.46 -13.19
C GLU A 618 18.71 -21.34 -14.34
N PHE A 619 20.04 -21.48 -14.48
CA PHE A 619 20.66 -22.18 -15.62
C PHE A 619 20.26 -23.65 -15.70
N HIS A 620 20.03 -24.28 -14.54
CA HIS A 620 19.59 -25.66 -14.40
C HIS A 620 18.15 -25.91 -14.89
N ARG A 621 17.31 -24.88 -15.06
CA ARG A 621 15.92 -25.01 -15.52
C ARG A 621 15.76 -24.55 -16.96
N GLU A 622 15.55 -25.49 -17.87
CA GLU A 622 15.52 -25.20 -19.31
C GLU A 622 14.51 -24.12 -19.71
N THR A 623 13.26 -24.21 -19.23
CA THR A 623 12.19 -23.28 -19.60
C THR A 623 12.51 -21.84 -19.20
N VAL A 624 12.95 -21.64 -17.96
CA VAL A 624 13.32 -20.33 -17.41
C VAL A 624 14.61 -19.82 -18.06
N ARG A 625 15.59 -20.71 -18.27
CA ARG A 625 16.85 -20.39 -18.97
C ARG A 625 16.58 -19.83 -20.36
N ARG A 626 15.74 -20.47 -21.18
CA ARG A 626 15.42 -20.01 -22.54
C ARG A 626 14.75 -18.63 -22.54
N VAL A 627 13.88 -18.33 -21.57
CA VAL A 627 13.27 -17.00 -21.40
C VAL A 627 14.30 -15.96 -20.97
N ASN A 628 15.12 -16.26 -19.95
CA ASN A 628 16.15 -15.34 -19.48
C ASN A 628 17.22 -15.10 -20.56
N ARG A 629 17.50 -16.09 -21.42
CA ARG A 629 18.36 -15.92 -22.59
C ARG A 629 17.82 -14.88 -23.57
N GLN A 630 16.51 -14.79 -23.78
CA GLN A 630 15.95 -13.71 -24.60
C GLN A 630 16.18 -12.33 -23.98
N LYS A 631 16.13 -12.22 -22.64
CA LYS A 631 16.49 -10.97 -21.95
C LYS A 631 17.97 -10.62 -22.16
N VAL A 632 18.86 -11.62 -22.15
CA VAL A 632 20.28 -11.43 -22.48
C VAL A 632 20.44 -10.96 -23.93
N ASN A 633 19.74 -11.57 -24.89
CA ASN A 633 19.80 -11.16 -26.30
C ASN A 633 19.39 -9.69 -26.50
N VAL A 634 18.29 -9.27 -25.87
CA VAL A 634 17.82 -7.87 -25.94
C VAL A 634 18.82 -6.93 -25.27
N ALA A 635 19.25 -7.24 -24.05
CA ALA A 635 20.17 -6.38 -23.31
C ALA A 635 21.55 -6.26 -23.99
N ALA A 636 22.05 -7.37 -24.55
CA ALA A 636 23.29 -7.39 -25.30
C ALA A 636 23.18 -6.59 -26.60
N SER A 637 22.10 -6.77 -27.36
CA SER A 637 21.86 -5.98 -28.58
C SER A 637 21.80 -4.48 -28.29
N LEU A 638 21.16 -4.06 -27.20
CA LEU A 638 21.11 -2.64 -26.81
C LEU A 638 22.51 -2.10 -26.47
N LEU A 639 23.32 -2.87 -25.75
CA LEU A 639 24.70 -2.48 -25.44
C LEU A 639 25.56 -2.43 -26.71
N ASP A 640 25.48 -3.46 -27.56
CA ASP A 640 26.25 -3.57 -28.79
C ASP A 640 25.96 -2.39 -29.73
N THR A 641 24.68 -2.05 -29.93
CA THR A 641 24.29 -0.88 -30.74
C THR A 641 24.81 0.44 -30.14
N PHE A 642 24.83 0.59 -28.81
CA PHE A 642 25.42 1.78 -28.17
C PHE A 642 26.91 1.89 -28.48
N VAL A 643 27.63 0.79 -28.25
CA VAL A 643 29.09 0.72 -28.43
C VAL A 643 29.42 1.01 -29.88
N GLU A 644 28.75 0.38 -30.84
CA GLU A 644 28.96 0.61 -32.27
C GLU A 644 28.68 2.07 -32.67
N GLN A 645 27.60 2.68 -32.17
CA GLN A 645 27.26 4.08 -32.47
C GLN A 645 28.27 5.07 -31.90
N GLU A 646 28.62 4.95 -30.62
CA GLU A 646 29.55 5.88 -29.96
C GLU A 646 30.98 5.67 -30.46
N TRP A 647 31.37 4.44 -30.77
CA TRP A 647 32.67 4.15 -31.39
C TRP A 647 32.78 4.76 -32.78
N ALA A 648 31.74 4.63 -33.61
CA ALA A 648 31.69 5.24 -34.94
C ALA A 648 31.58 6.77 -34.89
N ALA A 649 30.90 7.34 -33.89
CA ALA A 649 30.84 8.79 -33.67
C ALA A 649 32.23 9.34 -33.33
N MET A 650 32.90 8.73 -32.35
CA MET A 650 34.24 9.11 -31.93
C MET A 650 35.27 9.07 -33.07
N LEU A 651 35.25 8.03 -33.90
CA LEU A 651 36.16 7.95 -35.05
C LEU A 651 35.86 9.01 -36.11
N ARG A 652 34.58 9.32 -36.37
CA ARG A 652 34.19 10.38 -37.32
C ARG A 652 34.52 11.78 -36.83
N GLU A 653 34.39 12.05 -35.53
CA GLU A 653 34.77 13.34 -34.93
C GLU A 653 36.25 13.65 -35.20
N SER A 654 37.14 12.65 -35.03
CA SER A 654 38.57 12.80 -35.34
C SER A 654 38.86 13.07 -36.82
N GLU A 655 38.09 12.48 -37.75
CA GLU A 655 38.28 12.67 -39.19
C GLU A 655 37.77 14.05 -39.67
N SER A 656 36.82 14.64 -38.94
CA SER A 656 36.22 15.93 -39.29
C SER A 656 37.00 17.16 -38.78
N GLN A 657 37.80 17.02 -37.73
CA GLN A 657 38.59 18.10 -37.12
C GLN A 657 40.06 18.02 -37.58
N GLY A 658 40.31 18.32 -38.86
CA GLY A 658 41.66 18.31 -39.42
C GLY A 658 42.62 19.28 -38.73
N ALA A 659 43.67 18.72 -38.11
CA ALA A 659 45.05 19.19 -37.89
C ALA A 659 45.40 20.64 -37.43
N SER A 660 44.48 21.59 -37.27
CA SER A 660 44.86 23.00 -37.03
C SER A 660 44.68 23.52 -35.60
N THR A 661 44.39 22.65 -34.62
CA THR A 661 44.20 23.06 -33.21
C THR A 661 44.83 22.02 -32.26
N GLU A 662 45.45 22.44 -31.15
CA GLU A 662 46.06 21.51 -30.15
C GLU A 662 45.07 20.46 -29.61
N GLN A 663 43.76 20.80 -29.57
CA GLN A 663 42.69 19.86 -29.23
C GLN A 663 42.47 18.76 -30.29
N GLY A 664 42.80 19.02 -31.56
CA GLY A 664 42.73 18.04 -32.65
C GLY A 664 43.81 16.96 -32.53
N ALA A 665 45.02 17.31 -32.07
CA ALA A 665 46.10 16.34 -31.86
C ALA A 665 45.76 15.31 -30.75
N LEU A 666 45.17 15.75 -29.64
CA LEU A 666 44.68 14.86 -28.57
C LEU A 666 43.51 13.97 -29.01
N GLN A 667 42.63 14.47 -29.90
CA GLN A 667 41.55 13.67 -30.47
C GLN A 667 42.06 12.62 -31.47
N ASP A 668 43.09 12.95 -32.25
CA ASP A 668 43.78 11.99 -33.11
C ASP A 668 44.50 10.89 -32.30
N GLU A 669 45.11 11.23 -31.16
CA GLU A 669 45.66 10.23 -30.23
C GLU A 669 44.59 9.30 -29.66
N LYS A 670 43.43 9.86 -29.26
CA LYS A 670 42.26 9.09 -28.81
C LYS A 670 41.75 8.14 -29.90
N ALA A 671 41.60 8.60 -31.14
CA ALA A 671 41.17 7.78 -32.26
C ALA A 671 42.22 6.70 -32.60
N ASN A 672 43.51 7.02 -32.52
CA ASN A 672 44.59 6.07 -32.73
C ASN A 672 44.63 4.99 -31.66
N MET A 673 44.42 5.34 -30.38
CA MET A 673 44.25 4.36 -29.30
C MET A 673 43.04 3.46 -29.53
N ALA A 674 41.91 4.01 -29.97
CA ALA A 674 40.72 3.24 -30.30
C ALA A 674 40.98 2.24 -31.45
N ARG A 675 41.59 2.69 -32.56
CA ARG A 675 41.92 1.81 -33.71
C ARG A 675 42.83 0.64 -33.31
N ARG A 676 43.74 0.83 -32.34
CA ARG A 676 44.63 -0.23 -31.80
C ARG A 676 43.89 -1.35 -31.06
N LEU A 677 42.70 -1.08 -30.51
CA LEU A 677 41.88 -2.09 -29.82
C LEU A 677 41.22 -3.08 -30.80
N GLY A 678 41.29 -2.80 -32.11
CA GLY A 678 40.78 -3.68 -33.15
C GLY A 678 39.26 -3.76 -33.19
N ARG A 679 38.75 -4.85 -33.76
CA ARG A 679 37.31 -5.04 -33.97
C ARG A 679 36.60 -5.38 -32.66
N TYR A 680 35.54 -4.64 -32.37
CA TYR A 680 34.64 -4.95 -31.26
C TYR A 680 33.95 -6.32 -31.46
N MET A 681 33.92 -7.14 -30.40
CA MET A 681 33.18 -8.41 -30.38
C MET A 681 31.81 -8.20 -29.71
N PRO A 682 30.70 -8.25 -30.47
CA PRO A 682 29.37 -8.02 -29.91
C PRO A 682 29.02 -9.02 -28.81
N PHE A 683 28.48 -8.55 -27.68
CA PHE A 683 28.04 -9.41 -26.58
C PHE A 683 26.91 -10.36 -26.99
N ALA A 684 26.07 -9.98 -27.95
CA ALA A 684 24.98 -10.86 -28.42
C ALA A 684 25.51 -12.17 -29.02
N ARG A 685 26.71 -12.13 -29.61
CA ARG A 685 27.37 -13.28 -30.24
C ARG A 685 28.25 -14.09 -29.29
N ARG A 686 28.44 -13.63 -28.05
CA ARG A 686 29.27 -14.35 -27.07
C ARG A 686 28.49 -15.55 -26.51
N SER A 687 29.11 -16.72 -26.59
CA SER A 687 28.58 -17.96 -26.00
C SER A 687 29.06 -18.11 -24.56
N LEU A 688 28.40 -17.39 -23.65
CA LEU A 688 28.71 -17.40 -22.22
C LEU A 688 27.96 -18.52 -21.48
N ASP A 689 28.66 -19.25 -20.64
CA ASP A 689 28.14 -20.28 -19.74
C ASP A 689 27.48 -19.72 -18.47
N GLU A 690 27.13 -20.59 -17.53
CA GLU A 690 26.50 -20.21 -16.25
C GLU A 690 27.38 -19.36 -15.34
N HIS A 691 28.71 -19.41 -15.52
CA HIS A 691 29.68 -18.64 -14.75
C HIS A 691 30.06 -17.32 -15.43
N GLY A 692 29.53 -17.06 -16.63
CA GLY A 692 29.83 -15.86 -17.41
C GLY A 692 31.12 -15.96 -18.22
N PHE A 693 31.68 -17.16 -18.37
CA PHE A 693 32.86 -17.42 -19.18
C PHE A 693 32.48 -18.01 -20.54
N PRO A 694 33.34 -17.92 -21.57
CA PRO A 694 33.13 -18.64 -22.81
C PRO A 694 32.96 -20.14 -22.55
N THR A 695 31.90 -20.73 -23.10
CA THR A 695 31.59 -22.15 -22.90
C THR A 695 32.68 -23.05 -23.49
N GLY A 696 33.01 -24.14 -22.78
CA GLY A 696 33.82 -25.24 -23.31
C GLY A 696 33.05 -26.20 -24.23
N ALA A 697 31.73 -26.03 -24.37
CA ALA A 697 30.89 -26.86 -25.23
C ALA A 697 31.05 -26.49 -26.71
N ARG A 698 30.67 -27.41 -27.61
CA ARG A 698 30.59 -27.11 -29.04
C ARG A 698 29.52 -26.05 -29.30
N ALA A 699 29.72 -25.23 -30.33
CA ALA A 699 28.81 -24.15 -30.68
C ALA A 699 27.37 -24.64 -30.91
N ASP A 700 27.19 -25.79 -31.57
CA ASP A 700 25.87 -26.39 -31.83
C ASP A 700 25.15 -26.81 -30.55
N ASP A 701 25.91 -27.35 -29.58
CA ASP A 701 25.36 -27.76 -28.30
C ASP A 701 24.90 -26.54 -27.49
N TYR A 702 25.71 -25.48 -27.48
CA TYR A 702 25.35 -24.20 -26.85
C TYR A 702 24.14 -23.56 -27.52
N ALA A 703 24.12 -23.51 -28.85
CA ALA A 703 23.00 -22.93 -29.61
C ALA A 703 21.69 -23.66 -29.30
N ARG A 704 21.71 -24.99 -29.22
CA ARG A 704 20.55 -25.80 -28.82
C ARG A 704 20.11 -25.50 -27.39
N TRP A 705 21.03 -25.33 -26.44
CA TRP A 705 20.68 -25.04 -25.04
C TRP A 705 20.07 -23.65 -24.82
N MET A 706 20.43 -22.71 -25.70
CA MET A 706 20.10 -21.28 -25.62
C MET A 706 19.06 -20.84 -26.65
N GLU A 707 18.46 -21.78 -27.36
CA GLU A 707 17.44 -21.52 -28.36
C GLU A 707 16.20 -20.85 -27.75
N ALA A 708 15.51 -20.02 -28.54
CA ALA A 708 14.28 -19.36 -28.11
C ALA A 708 13.18 -20.36 -27.72
N PRO A 709 12.29 -20.01 -26.78
CA PRO A 709 11.14 -20.84 -26.47
C PRO A 709 10.26 -21.03 -27.72
N ALA A 710 10.06 -22.27 -28.15
CA ALA A 710 9.07 -22.58 -29.17
C ALA A 710 7.65 -22.34 -28.61
N ARG A 711 6.74 -21.80 -29.41
CA ARG A 711 5.31 -21.85 -29.08
C ARG A 711 4.93 -23.32 -28.93
N MET A 712 4.61 -23.77 -27.72
CA MET A 712 3.84 -25.00 -27.59
C MET A 712 2.58 -24.79 -28.41
N LYS A 713 2.45 -25.49 -29.55
CA LYS A 713 1.15 -25.68 -30.19
C LYS A 713 0.34 -26.46 -29.17
N GLY A 714 -0.47 -25.75 -28.39
CA GLY A 714 -1.48 -26.39 -27.55
C GLY A 714 -2.33 -27.26 -28.45
N THR A 715 -2.25 -28.56 -28.25
CA THR A 715 -3.34 -29.48 -28.57
C THR A 715 -4.53 -29.00 -27.76
N VAL A 716 -5.48 -28.37 -28.45
CA VAL A 716 -6.82 -28.05 -27.96
C VAL A 716 -7.56 -29.35 -27.67
#